data_AF-A0AA37QBZ0-F1
#
_entry.id   AF-A0AA37QBZ0-F1
#
_cell.length_a   1.000
_cell.length_b   1.000
_cell.length_c   1.000
_cell.angle_alpha   90.00
_cell.angle_beta   90.00
_cell.angle_gamma   90.00
#
_symmetry.space_group_name_H-M   'P 1'
#
loop_
_entity.id
_entity.type
_entity.pdbx_description
1 polymer ?
#
loop_
_entity_poly.entity_id
_entity_poly.type
_entity_poly.pdbx_seq_one_letter_code
_entity_poly.pdbx_strand_id
1 'polypeptide(L)'
;MSKLWSILRFEVAYQLRRVSTWLYFAVLLGLTYQFATEAYIDSARRGGFHFNSPFVVAAVTLLGSVMVLLVAAATAGDAGARDVQTRMHALVYSAPLDRASYLGGRFLGAFLVSAIVLLGVPAGVLLAALVPGPEAALLGPFRPAVYVGAYVQLALPNAFIATAVAFALATLGRRPGLSYLGAVLLFFVTMLAWQLVAVGLGRWELGRLLDPLALTAMSELSRSWTAAEKNARAVTLEGALLTNRLLWLGVACGLLALTHLRFRFAHPGARSWRRAAPDAGTSAAPDDAAAMLEAARRAPIAAPRVRRTFDRAAQTRQLRRVTRESFAEIVTGWGGLGLAALTVLLVLAIQSMTQHLGVPLLPTTGHLTTYIGDTGEIVWMIIPLLIAYYAGELVWRERDAGLHEIADAAPVPEWIAALGRFLGLALVLAALQLLMMGAAMLVQARMGYHDFELGLYARILLGLQLGDYLLFALLAIAMHVIVDQKYVGHTLVLLAYALTTFATSLGIDQPMLVYRSDPGWSYSDLRGFGPTLAPVLWFRLYWAAWALLLAVATRLLWVRGTERGLAARLQLARRRFTRPVGVTTLAATSLVVAVGGYLFYNTAVLRAPSTGDDAVRRSVAYERLYGRFEGAPQPQLASVRLRVELHPTEGAADIDGSYRLVNASGVAIDTVHVATATRVGTGELRFDRAATRALVDDTLGHRVYVLAAPLPPGDSLRMDFTVRHRPRGFASGGIDLAVTPKATYVAQSEWLPAIGYQPERALSGAGERRAQGLPPRPSVRALEDEAARRDMAGAERITVDAVVGTDAGQVAVAPGALRRTWTERGRRYFHYATDVPIRNELAIYSAAYAVDEARWSAPAGTSAQPVALQVLHHPAHTRNVARMLRSMRATLDYQTARFGPYPYGQLRLVERAGRSMSLHASPIDMWFQEGFAIMNPDDDPRDIDFAYAVVAHEVAHQWWGNQLMPAVVQGAPLLTESLAWYSALGVVEQTYGRAHLDRLLAMMRESYLSPRARAGQPLLRTYDRLIVSRKGPFAMFAAREYVGEARVDGALRRLVERFGDGAAPLPTSLDLYHELRAATPDSLHPLLADLFERNAYWQLATERATAEPMAGGAWRVTMDVKARKVVVDSLGIETELPMDDLVEIGVQAAGRDGEPGAPLYRRLHRVRGGTQRIVVTVPARPARAGLDPRHLLIDVGPGDNVSDVTTGARP
;
A
#
# COMPACT_ATOMS: atom_id res chain seq x y z
N MET A 1 -25.19 43.03 27.00
CA MET A 1 -24.57 41.94 26.22
C MET A 1 -25.65 41.24 25.40
N SER A 2 -25.42 40.98 24.11
CA SER A 2 -26.43 40.29 23.28
C SER A 2 -26.71 38.88 23.84
N LYS A 3 -27.97 38.43 23.78
CA LYS A 3 -28.38 37.09 24.26
C LYS A 3 -27.57 35.98 23.59
N LEU A 4 -27.26 36.16 22.29
CA LEU A 4 -26.36 35.30 21.52
C LEU A 4 -24.99 35.14 22.18
N TRP A 5 -24.34 36.25 22.59
CA TRP A 5 -23.01 36.22 23.21
C TRP A 5 -23.01 35.50 24.56
N SER A 6 -24.09 35.67 25.35
CA SER A 6 -24.24 34.95 26.62
C SER A 6 -24.34 33.43 26.42
N ILE A 7 -25.10 32.98 25.42
CA ILE A 7 -25.25 31.56 25.06
C ILE A 7 -23.93 31.01 24.53
N LEU A 8 -23.26 31.75 23.64
CA LEU A 8 -21.95 31.39 23.10
C LEU A 8 -20.92 31.20 24.22
N ARG A 9 -20.80 32.18 25.12
CA ARG A 9 -19.86 32.13 26.25
C ARG A 9 -20.16 30.94 27.16
N PHE A 10 -21.44 30.68 27.42
CA PHE A 10 -21.84 29.51 28.20
C PHE A 10 -21.43 28.21 27.51
N GLU A 11 -21.71 28.06 26.21
CA GLU A 11 -21.40 26.83 25.47
C GLU A 11 -19.88 26.56 25.43
N VAL A 12 -19.08 27.58 25.12
CA VAL A 12 -17.62 27.47 25.09
C VAL A 12 -17.08 27.12 26.47
N ALA A 13 -17.51 27.82 27.53
CA ALA A 13 -17.07 27.54 28.89
C ALA A 13 -17.50 26.13 29.35
N TYR A 14 -18.69 25.68 28.94
CA TYR A 14 -19.20 24.36 29.26
C TYR A 14 -18.35 23.25 28.63
N GLN A 15 -18.06 23.34 27.34
CA GLN A 15 -17.29 22.30 26.65
C GLN A 15 -15.81 22.32 27.04
N LEU A 16 -15.18 23.48 27.25
CA LEU A 16 -13.76 23.57 27.63
C LEU A 16 -13.49 23.06 29.05
N ARG A 17 -14.49 23.05 29.94
CA ARG A 17 -14.40 22.45 31.28
C ARG A 17 -14.49 20.92 31.25
N ARG A 18 -14.87 20.30 30.12
CA ARG A 18 -14.92 18.84 29.99
C ARG A 18 -13.54 18.28 29.66
N VAL A 19 -13.14 17.24 30.40
CA VAL A 19 -11.90 16.49 30.15
C VAL A 19 -11.87 15.90 28.73
N SER A 20 -13.01 15.50 28.19
CA SER A 20 -13.12 14.93 26.84
C SER A 20 -12.59 15.87 25.75
N THR A 21 -12.79 17.18 25.89
CA THR A 21 -12.36 18.18 24.90
C THR A 21 -10.84 18.21 24.76
N TRP A 22 -10.13 18.21 25.90
CA TRP A 22 -8.67 18.19 25.93
C TRP A 22 -8.09 16.84 25.55
N LEU A 23 -8.81 15.76 25.82
CA LEU A 23 -8.43 14.43 25.37
C LEU A 23 -8.54 14.31 23.84
N TYR A 24 -9.58 14.87 23.21
CA TYR A 24 -9.65 14.97 21.75
C TYR A 24 -8.49 15.78 21.16
N PHE A 25 -8.13 16.90 21.79
CA PHE A 25 -6.96 17.69 21.40
C PHE A 25 -5.67 16.86 21.48
N ALA A 26 -5.44 16.15 22.59
CA ALA A 26 -4.24 15.32 22.78
C ALA A 26 -4.16 14.17 21.77
N VAL A 27 -5.29 13.50 21.49
CA VAL A 27 -5.36 12.42 20.48
C VAL A 27 -5.07 12.97 19.09
N LEU A 28 -5.67 14.10 18.70
CA LEU A 28 -5.40 14.73 17.40
C LEU A 28 -3.94 15.17 17.27
N LEU A 29 -3.37 15.77 18.31
CA LEU A 29 -1.96 16.15 18.35
C LEU A 29 -1.05 14.94 18.18
N GLY A 30 -1.27 13.87 18.95
CA GLY A 30 -0.45 12.65 18.87
C GLY A 30 -0.56 11.95 17.52
N LEU A 31 -1.77 11.83 16.98
CA LEU A 31 -2.00 11.20 15.66
C LEU A 31 -1.36 12.00 14.53
N THR A 32 -1.48 13.34 14.54
CA THR A 32 -0.93 14.18 13.48
C THR A 32 0.59 14.31 13.57
N TYR A 33 1.15 14.33 14.78
CA TYR A 33 2.57 14.11 15.00
C TYR A 33 3.01 12.81 14.33
N GLN A 34 2.35 11.71 14.64
CA GLN A 34 2.73 10.39 14.13
C GLN A 34 2.59 10.27 12.61
N PHE A 35 1.50 10.78 12.03
CA PHE A 35 1.31 10.79 10.59
C PHE A 35 2.37 11.61 9.86
N ALA A 36 2.79 12.74 10.43
CA ALA A 36 3.89 13.51 9.85
C ALA A 36 5.17 12.67 9.86
N THR A 37 5.51 12.05 10.99
CA THR A 37 6.77 11.31 11.20
C THR A 37 6.85 9.98 10.47
N GLU A 38 5.76 9.26 10.23
CA GLU A 38 5.82 7.95 9.55
C GLU A 38 5.56 8.04 8.04
N ALA A 39 4.54 8.80 7.63
CA ALA A 39 4.08 8.76 6.24
C ALA A 39 5.01 9.54 5.28
N TYR A 40 5.73 10.55 5.76
CA TYR A 40 6.48 11.47 4.91
C TYR A 40 7.99 11.45 5.12
N ILE A 41 8.49 10.78 6.16
CA ILE A 41 9.92 10.68 6.49
C ILE A 41 10.73 9.96 5.40
N ASP A 42 10.23 8.84 4.88
CA ASP A 42 10.89 8.07 3.83
C ASP A 42 10.92 8.84 2.50
N SER A 43 9.87 9.61 2.23
CA SER A 43 9.83 10.52 1.08
C SER A 43 10.82 11.69 1.23
N ALA A 44 11.01 12.21 2.44
CA ALA A 44 12.01 13.23 2.74
C ALA A 44 13.45 12.67 2.68
N ARG A 45 13.68 11.44 3.20
CA ARG A 45 14.97 10.72 3.15
C ARG A 45 15.43 10.45 1.72
N ARG A 46 14.48 10.21 0.79
CA ARG A 46 14.75 10.06 -0.65
C ARG A 46 15.08 11.37 -1.38
N GLY A 47 15.07 12.51 -0.68
CA GLY A 47 15.53 13.81 -1.21
C GLY A 47 14.49 14.58 -2.03
N GLY A 48 13.21 14.19 -2.01
CA GLY A 48 12.17 14.78 -2.86
C GLY A 48 11.46 16.03 -2.31
N PHE A 49 11.39 16.23 -0.99
CA PHE A 49 10.83 17.43 -0.35
C PHE A 49 11.16 17.46 1.14
N HIS A 50 11.13 18.66 1.74
CA HIS A 50 11.35 18.85 3.18
C HIS A 50 10.21 18.25 4.00
N PHE A 51 10.55 17.72 5.17
CA PHE A 51 9.60 17.15 6.11
C PHE A 51 8.50 18.15 6.54
N ASN A 52 8.86 19.42 6.73
CA ASN A 52 7.94 20.51 7.06
C ASN A 52 7.52 21.35 5.83
N SER A 53 7.61 20.79 4.62
CA SER A 53 7.21 21.46 3.40
C SER A 53 5.73 21.88 3.43
N PRO A 54 5.35 22.99 2.75
CA PRO A 54 3.95 23.41 2.66
C PRO A 54 2.98 22.34 2.21
N PHE A 55 3.40 21.48 1.27
CA PHE A 55 2.59 20.34 0.84
C PHE A 55 2.32 19.34 1.98
N VAL A 56 3.36 18.93 2.73
CA VAL A 56 3.20 17.97 3.86
C VAL A 56 2.29 18.57 4.93
N VAL A 57 2.49 19.85 5.30
CA VAL A 57 1.65 20.53 6.28
C VAL A 57 0.18 20.52 5.84
N ALA A 58 -0.10 20.82 4.57
CA ALA A 58 -1.46 20.80 4.03
C ALA A 58 -2.06 19.38 3.97
N ALA A 59 -1.29 18.38 3.53
CA ALA A 59 -1.72 16.99 3.44
C ALA A 59 -2.06 16.39 4.81
N VAL A 60 -1.19 16.57 5.81
CA VAL A 60 -1.45 16.14 7.20
C VAL A 60 -2.63 16.92 7.80
N THR A 61 -2.79 18.20 7.44
CA THR A 61 -3.93 19.01 7.90
C THR A 61 -5.27 18.49 7.38
N LEU A 62 -5.35 18.10 6.09
CA LEU A 62 -6.55 17.50 5.51
C LEU A 62 -6.84 16.12 6.12
N LEU A 63 -5.81 15.30 6.33
CA LEU A 63 -5.98 14.00 7.00
C LEU A 63 -6.48 14.17 8.44
N GLY A 64 -5.91 15.12 9.19
CA GLY A 64 -6.39 15.51 10.52
C GLY A 64 -7.84 16.04 10.51
N SER A 65 -8.27 16.66 9.41
CA SER A 65 -9.66 17.14 9.25
C SER A 65 -10.67 15.99 9.15
N VAL A 66 -10.27 14.80 8.66
CA VAL A 66 -11.12 13.60 8.68
C VAL A 66 -11.43 13.20 10.12
N MET A 67 -10.45 13.27 11.01
CA MET A 67 -10.61 12.92 12.43
C MET A 67 -11.54 13.90 13.17
N VAL A 68 -11.61 15.15 12.70
CA VAL A 68 -12.50 16.17 13.26
C VAL A 68 -13.97 15.92 12.97
N LEU A 69 -14.32 15.10 11.99
CA LEU A 69 -15.70 14.66 11.80
C LEU A 69 -16.28 14.07 13.10
N LEU A 70 -15.50 13.28 13.83
CA LEU A 70 -15.93 12.67 15.09
C LEU A 70 -16.03 13.68 16.23
N VAL A 71 -15.08 14.61 16.33
CA VAL A 71 -15.09 15.69 17.34
C VAL A 71 -16.28 16.62 17.10
N ALA A 72 -16.48 17.05 15.85
CA ALA A 72 -17.59 17.90 15.45
C ALA A 72 -18.93 17.21 15.70
N ALA A 73 -19.04 15.90 15.47
CA ALA A 73 -20.22 15.13 15.85
C ALA A 73 -20.47 15.20 17.37
N ALA A 74 -19.47 14.91 18.19
CA ALA A 74 -19.61 14.92 19.65
C ALA A 74 -20.00 16.30 20.21
N THR A 75 -19.32 17.37 19.78
CA THR A 75 -19.55 18.73 20.29
C THR A 75 -20.84 19.34 19.74
N ALA A 76 -21.11 19.20 18.44
CA ALA A 76 -22.32 19.71 17.82
C ALA A 76 -23.56 18.92 18.22
N GLY A 77 -23.43 17.62 18.45
CA GLY A 77 -24.50 16.75 18.94
C GLY A 77 -24.95 17.12 20.34
N ASP A 78 -23.99 17.33 21.26
CA ASP A 78 -24.26 17.86 22.60
C ASP A 78 -24.90 19.25 22.50
N ALA A 79 -24.28 20.21 21.82
CA ALA A 79 -24.81 21.56 21.71
C ALA A 79 -26.23 21.62 21.10
N GLY A 80 -26.50 20.85 20.04
CA GLY A 80 -27.76 20.87 19.29
C GLY A 80 -28.93 20.17 19.98
N ALA A 81 -28.67 19.14 20.80
CA ALA A 81 -29.74 18.30 21.38
C ALA A 81 -29.74 18.21 22.91
N ARG A 82 -28.73 18.76 23.61
CA ARG A 82 -28.57 18.65 25.07
C ARG A 82 -29.82 19.06 25.84
N ASP A 83 -30.47 20.16 25.49
CA ASP A 83 -31.64 20.64 26.26
C ASP A 83 -32.80 19.66 26.22
N VAL A 84 -33.00 19.00 25.08
CA VAL A 84 -34.02 17.97 24.93
C VAL A 84 -33.61 16.70 25.70
N GLN A 85 -32.33 16.30 25.61
CA GLN A 85 -31.80 15.13 26.30
C GLN A 85 -31.87 15.27 27.83
N THR A 86 -31.53 16.44 28.35
CA THR A 86 -31.57 16.73 29.79
C THR A 86 -32.93 17.20 30.28
N ARG A 87 -33.96 17.22 29.39
CA ARG A 87 -35.31 17.73 29.64
C ARG A 87 -35.37 19.20 30.11
N MET A 88 -34.28 19.94 29.93
CA MET A 88 -34.20 21.37 30.24
C MET A 88 -34.91 22.25 29.20
N HIS A 89 -35.27 21.68 28.03
CA HIS A 89 -35.93 22.42 26.95
C HIS A 89 -37.23 23.09 27.39
N ALA A 90 -37.98 22.54 28.35
CA ALA A 90 -39.19 23.18 28.87
C ALA A 90 -38.91 24.52 29.58
N LEU A 91 -37.76 24.64 30.25
CA LEU A 91 -37.30 25.86 30.92
C LEU A 91 -36.62 26.82 29.93
N VAL A 92 -35.83 26.28 29.00
CA VAL A 92 -35.06 27.09 28.05
C VAL A 92 -35.95 27.65 26.94
N TYR A 93 -36.94 26.89 26.46
CA TYR A 93 -37.81 27.29 25.34
C TYR A 93 -38.90 28.27 25.76
N SER A 94 -39.18 28.39 27.06
CA SER A 94 -40.11 29.37 27.64
C SER A 94 -39.42 30.70 28.00
N ALA A 95 -38.08 30.74 27.98
CA ALA A 95 -37.33 31.98 28.14
C ALA A 95 -37.52 32.91 26.92
N PRO A 96 -37.43 34.24 27.09
CA PRO A 96 -37.59 35.21 25.99
C PRO A 96 -36.36 35.22 25.07
N LEU A 97 -36.11 34.12 24.37
CA LEU A 97 -35.01 33.92 23.43
C LEU A 97 -35.54 33.90 21.99
N ASP A 98 -34.88 34.61 21.10
CA ASP A 98 -35.13 34.48 19.67
C ASP A 98 -34.37 33.26 19.09
N ARG A 99 -34.87 32.71 17.98
CA ARG A 99 -34.29 31.51 17.34
C ARG A 99 -32.86 31.73 16.87
N ALA A 100 -32.53 32.94 16.42
CA ALA A 100 -31.20 33.26 15.89
C ALA A 100 -30.17 33.31 17.03
N SER A 101 -30.49 33.96 18.15
CA SER A 101 -29.63 33.96 19.34
C SER A 101 -29.43 32.56 19.92
N TYR A 102 -30.50 31.75 20.00
CA TYR A 102 -30.42 30.41 20.57
C TYR A 102 -29.58 29.45 19.72
N LEU A 103 -29.95 29.28 18.44
CA LEU A 103 -29.25 28.36 17.54
C LEU A 103 -27.87 28.89 17.18
N GLY A 104 -27.74 30.18 16.90
CA GLY A 104 -26.48 30.82 16.53
C GLY A 104 -25.45 30.73 17.67
N GLY A 105 -25.85 31.03 18.91
CA GLY A 105 -24.96 30.92 20.07
C GLY A 105 -24.45 29.49 20.31
N ARG A 106 -25.32 28.47 20.15
CA ARG A 106 -24.94 27.06 20.33
C ARG A 106 -24.06 26.52 19.21
N PHE A 107 -24.43 26.80 17.96
CA PHE A 107 -23.65 26.39 16.80
C PHE A 107 -22.26 27.03 16.83
N LEU A 108 -22.18 28.35 17.03
CA LEU A 108 -20.90 29.06 17.11
C LEU A 108 -20.06 28.54 18.28
N GLY A 109 -20.69 28.16 19.41
CA GLY A 109 -19.98 27.55 20.53
C GLY A 109 -19.36 26.20 20.19
N ALA A 110 -20.15 25.30 19.58
CA ALA A 110 -19.65 24.01 19.12
C ALA A 110 -18.57 24.14 18.04
N PHE A 111 -18.72 25.08 17.11
CA PHE A 111 -17.74 25.36 16.06
C PHE A 111 -16.43 25.91 16.65
N LEU A 112 -16.48 26.88 17.56
CA LEU A 112 -15.29 27.44 18.20
C LEU A 112 -14.53 26.38 19.00
N VAL A 113 -15.24 25.53 19.74
CA VAL A 113 -14.60 24.43 20.47
C VAL A 113 -13.95 23.44 19.51
N SER A 114 -14.64 23.09 18.42
CA SER A 114 -14.06 22.20 17.39
C SER A 114 -12.83 22.82 16.73
N ALA A 115 -12.84 24.13 16.47
CA ALA A 115 -11.68 24.87 15.98
C ALA A 115 -10.52 24.87 17.01
N ILE A 116 -10.78 25.08 18.29
CA ILE A 116 -9.75 25.02 19.34
C ILE A 116 -9.12 23.62 19.38
N VAL A 117 -9.93 22.56 19.36
CA VAL A 117 -9.44 21.17 19.34
C VAL A 117 -8.60 20.91 18.08
N LEU A 118 -8.99 21.49 16.94
CA LEU A 118 -8.30 21.38 15.66
C LEU A 118 -6.91 22.03 15.66
N LEU A 119 -6.62 22.96 16.57
CA LEU A 119 -5.24 23.48 16.76
C LEU A 119 -4.25 22.37 17.13
N GLY A 120 -4.72 21.23 17.62
CA GLY A 120 -3.91 20.04 17.84
C GLY A 120 -3.23 19.55 16.56
N VAL A 121 -3.84 19.77 15.39
CA VAL A 121 -3.30 19.36 14.07
C VAL A 121 -2.02 20.12 13.70
N PRO A 122 -2.03 21.48 13.56
CA PRO A 122 -0.80 22.21 13.29
C PRO A 122 0.19 22.09 14.45
N ALA A 123 -0.27 21.96 15.71
CA ALA A 123 0.62 21.71 16.85
C ALA A 123 1.33 20.36 16.75
N GLY A 124 0.66 19.29 16.32
CA GLY A 124 1.26 17.97 16.11
C GLY A 124 2.28 17.97 14.98
N VAL A 125 1.97 18.61 13.85
CA VAL A 125 2.92 18.78 12.74
C VAL A 125 4.13 19.63 13.16
N LEU A 126 3.89 20.69 13.94
CA LEU A 126 4.96 21.52 14.48
C LEU A 126 5.81 20.73 15.48
N LEU A 127 5.19 19.95 16.35
CA LEU A 127 5.91 19.09 17.30
C LEU A 127 6.78 18.08 16.57
N ALA A 128 6.29 17.49 15.48
CA ALA A 128 7.07 16.58 14.64
C ALA A 128 8.29 17.27 14.00
N ALA A 129 8.18 18.58 13.71
CA ALA A 129 9.29 19.37 13.21
C ALA A 129 10.25 19.87 14.32
N LEU A 130 9.76 20.06 15.55
CA LEU A 130 10.52 20.64 16.68
C LEU A 130 11.20 19.59 17.56
N VAL A 131 10.61 18.41 17.74
CA VAL A 131 11.18 17.32 18.51
C VAL A 131 12.31 16.70 17.67
N PRO A 132 13.59 16.92 18.01
CA PRO A 132 14.68 16.50 17.14
C PRO A 132 14.88 15.00 17.25
N GLY A 133 14.57 14.28 16.18
CA GLY A 133 15.19 12.98 15.89
C GLY A 133 16.53 13.16 15.16
N PRO A 134 17.18 12.08 14.69
CA PRO A 134 18.42 12.10 13.89
C PRO A 134 18.33 12.83 12.51
N GLU A 135 17.32 13.66 12.30
CA GLU A 135 16.77 14.03 11.00
C GLU A 135 16.62 15.53 10.77
N ALA A 136 17.22 16.39 11.61
CA ALA A 136 17.12 17.84 11.49
C ALA A 136 17.51 18.41 10.11
N ALA A 137 18.35 17.69 9.35
CA ALA A 137 18.74 18.06 7.98
C ALA A 137 17.62 17.87 6.93
N LEU A 138 16.54 17.15 7.26
CA LEU A 138 15.38 16.96 6.38
C LEU A 138 14.35 18.09 6.54
N LEU A 139 14.54 18.98 7.52
CA LEU A 139 13.67 20.13 7.76
C LEU A 139 14.08 21.29 6.85
N GLY A 140 13.09 21.88 6.18
CA GLY A 140 13.20 23.13 5.48
C GLY A 140 13.00 24.33 6.41
N PRO A 141 13.07 25.56 5.88
CA PRO A 141 12.84 26.77 6.67
C PRO A 141 11.45 26.75 7.29
N PHE A 142 11.36 27.04 8.60
CA PHE A 142 10.08 27.17 9.27
C PHE A 142 9.33 28.40 8.76
N ARG A 143 8.13 28.18 8.20
CA ARG A 143 7.26 29.22 7.62
C ARG A 143 5.93 29.28 8.37
N PRO A 144 5.78 30.13 9.40
CA PRO A 144 4.54 30.21 10.19
C PRO A 144 3.28 30.40 9.35
N ALA A 145 3.38 31.20 8.27
CA ALA A 145 2.28 31.47 7.35
C ALA A 145 1.71 30.20 6.69
N VAL A 146 2.52 29.16 6.51
CA VAL A 146 2.09 27.89 5.91
C VAL A 146 1.19 27.10 6.88
N TYR A 147 1.57 27.06 8.16
CA TYR A 147 0.79 26.38 9.19
C TYR A 147 -0.53 27.09 9.45
N VAL A 148 -0.48 28.43 9.58
CA VAL A 148 -1.68 29.26 9.74
C VAL A 148 -2.55 29.17 8.48
N GLY A 149 -1.95 29.22 7.29
CA GLY A 149 -2.65 29.10 6.01
C GLY A 149 -3.37 27.77 5.87
N ALA A 150 -2.71 26.64 6.10
CA ALA A 150 -3.33 25.32 6.08
C ALA A 150 -4.47 25.20 7.10
N TYR A 151 -4.28 25.72 8.31
CA TYR A 151 -5.32 25.73 9.33
C TYR A 151 -6.55 26.56 8.91
N VAL A 152 -6.34 27.80 8.45
CA VAL A 152 -7.42 28.72 8.11
C VAL A 152 -8.13 28.34 6.80
N GLN A 153 -7.39 27.88 5.80
CA GLN A 153 -7.92 27.63 4.46
C GLN A 153 -8.44 26.21 4.26
N LEU A 154 -7.93 25.24 5.02
CA LEU A 154 -8.31 23.83 4.87
C LEU A 154 -9.05 23.33 6.11
N ALA A 155 -8.45 23.47 7.29
CA ALA A 155 -8.96 22.86 8.51
C ALA A 155 -10.26 23.54 8.99
N LEU A 156 -10.28 24.88 9.08
CA LEU A 156 -11.44 25.64 9.56
C LEU A 156 -12.70 25.46 8.68
N PRO A 157 -12.62 25.53 7.33
CA PRO A 157 -13.78 25.24 6.48
C PRO A 157 -14.31 23.83 6.67
N ASN A 158 -13.43 22.83 6.76
CA ASN A 158 -13.81 21.45 7.03
C ASN A 158 -14.52 21.33 8.40
N ALA A 159 -13.99 21.97 9.45
CA ALA A 159 -14.62 21.99 10.76
C ALA A 159 -15.98 22.69 10.76
N PHE A 160 -16.14 23.77 9.99
CA PHE A 160 -17.41 24.47 9.84
C PHE A 160 -18.46 23.58 9.14
N ILE A 161 -18.10 22.97 8.01
CA ILE A 161 -18.96 22.04 7.26
C ILE A 161 -19.38 20.87 8.16
N ALA A 162 -18.42 20.23 8.81
CA ALA A 162 -18.66 19.09 9.71
C ALA A 162 -19.59 19.48 10.87
N THR A 163 -19.30 20.59 11.55
CA THR A 163 -20.10 21.08 12.67
C THR A 163 -21.51 21.46 12.20
N ALA A 164 -21.66 22.10 11.04
CA ALA A 164 -22.96 22.52 10.52
C ALA A 164 -23.86 21.33 10.21
N VAL A 165 -23.32 20.31 9.52
CA VAL A 165 -24.04 19.06 9.22
C VAL A 165 -24.41 18.32 10.50
N ALA A 166 -23.45 18.12 11.40
CA ALA A 166 -23.68 17.44 12.67
C ALA A 166 -24.70 18.18 13.56
N PHE A 167 -24.59 19.51 13.66
CA PHE A 167 -25.49 20.36 14.45
C PHE A 167 -26.91 20.35 13.89
N ALA A 168 -27.06 20.49 12.57
CA ALA A 168 -28.36 20.48 11.91
C ALA A 168 -29.10 19.16 12.14
N LEU A 169 -28.42 18.04 11.94
CA LEU A 169 -29.00 16.71 12.16
C LEU A 169 -29.38 16.47 13.62
N ALA A 170 -28.51 16.83 14.57
CA ALA A 170 -28.79 16.69 15.99
C ALA A 170 -29.96 17.59 16.45
N THR A 171 -30.00 18.83 15.97
CA THR A 171 -31.02 19.82 16.35
C THR A 171 -32.39 19.46 15.77
N LEU A 172 -32.46 19.15 14.48
CA LEU A 172 -33.72 18.82 13.80
C LEU A 172 -34.27 17.47 14.25
N GLY A 173 -33.41 16.48 14.43
CA GLY A 173 -33.80 15.16 14.91
C GLY A 173 -33.88 15.04 16.43
N ARG A 174 -33.48 16.08 17.17
CA ARG A 174 -33.54 16.19 18.64
C ARG A 174 -32.87 15.03 19.37
N ARG A 175 -31.84 14.45 18.77
CA ARG A 175 -31.06 13.33 19.30
C ARG A 175 -29.58 13.57 19.04
N PRO A 176 -28.73 13.58 20.08
CA PRO A 176 -27.28 13.77 19.89
C PRO A 176 -26.68 12.74 18.93
N GLY A 177 -27.16 11.49 18.93
CA GLY A 177 -26.66 10.42 18.04
C GLY A 177 -26.75 10.73 16.53
N LEU A 178 -27.65 11.61 16.11
CA LEU A 178 -27.77 12.00 14.68
C LEU A 178 -26.63 12.89 14.19
N SER A 179 -25.86 13.49 15.11
CA SER A 179 -24.63 14.21 14.74
C SER A 179 -23.58 13.27 14.15
N TYR A 180 -23.41 12.08 14.72
CA TYR A 180 -22.48 11.05 14.24
C TYR A 180 -22.88 10.52 12.86
N LEU A 181 -24.18 10.47 12.55
CA LEU A 181 -24.65 10.18 11.20
C LEU A 181 -24.14 11.21 10.18
N GLY A 182 -24.10 12.49 10.55
CA GLY A 182 -23.54 13.55 9.71
C GLY A 182 -22.06 13.35 9.41
N ALA A 183 -21.27 12.99 10.43
CA ALA A 183 -19.86 12.64 10.28
C ALA A 183 -19.65 11.43 9.35
N VAL A 184 -20.42 10.36 9.58
CA VAL A 184 -20.38 9.14 8.76
C VAL A 184 -20.77 9.44 7.30
N LEU A 185 -21.82 10.23 7.08
CA LEU A 185 -22.25 10.65 5.75
C LEU A 185 -21.14 11.43 5.02
N LEU A 186 -20.54 12.42 5.68
CA LEU A 186 -19.45 13.22 5.10
C LEU A 186 -18.25 12.35 4.72
N PHE A 187 -17.88 11.38 5.57
CA PHE A 187 -16.83 10.41 5.28
C PHE A 187 -17.17 9.57 4.04
N PHE A 188 -18.35 8.94 4.00
CA PHE A 188 -18.74 8.08 2.87
C PHE A 188 -18.92 8.87 1.57
N VAL A 189 -19.47 10.09 1.61
CA VAL A 189 -19.57 10.95 0.42
C VAL A 189 -18.19 11.28 -0.12
N THR A 190 -17.23 11.59 0.75
CA THR A 190 -15.83 11.82 0.35
C THR A 190 -15.23 10.58 -0.32
N MET A 191 -15.41 9.40 0.29
CA MET A 191 -14.88 8.15 -0.26
C MET A 191 -15.55 7.75 -1.59
N LEU A 192 -16.86 7.96 -1.73
CA LEU A 192 -17.60 7.69 -2.96
C LEU A 192 -17.24 8.69 -4.07
N ALA A 193 -17.08 9.97 -3.75
CA ALA A 193 -16.61 10.98 -4.70
C ALA A 193 -15.24 10.61 -5.28
N TRP A 194 -14.35 10.07 -4.46
CA TRP A 194 -13.07 9.54 -4.92
C TRP A 194 -13.24 8.25 -5.74
N GLN A 195 -13.78 7.19 -5.13
CA GLN A 195 -13.73 5.83 -5.69
C GLN A 195 -14.68 5.65 -6.87
N LEU A 196 -15.91 6.16 -6.77
CA LEU A 196 -16.92 5.99 -7.81
C LEU A 196 -16.78 7.07 -8.89
N VAL A 197 -16.71 8.34 -8.50
CA VAL A 197 -16.79 9.45 -9.46
C VAL A 197 -15.44 9.75 -10.09
N ALA A 198 -14.40 9.99 -9.29
CA ALA A 198 -13.09 10.36 -9.82
C ALA A 198 -12.41 9.17 -10.50
N VAL A 199 -12.31 8.04 -9.80
CA VAL A 199 -11.64 6.84 -10.30
C VAL A 199 -12.57 6.04 -11.22
N GLY A 200 -13.70 5.54 -10.71
CA GLY A 200 -14.57 4.60 -11.45
C GLY A 200 -15.19 5.17 -12.72
N LEU A 201 -15.64 6.43 -12.70
CA LEU A 201 -16.23 7.12 -13.87
C LEU A 201 -15.21 7.98 -14.64
N GLY A 202 -13.96 8.07 -14.17
CA GLY A 202 -12.94 8.95 -14.76
C GLY A 202 -13.25 10.45 -14.68
N ARG A 203 -14.25 10.87 -13.90
CA ARG A 203 -14.72 12.28 -13.83
C ARG A 203 -14.06 13.04 -12.69
N TRP A 204 -12.75 13.26 -12.81
CA TRP A 204 -11.95 13.95 -11.78
C TRP A 204 -12.43 15.36 -11.43
N GLU A 205 -12.93 16.13 -12.40
CA GLU A 205 -13.56 17.45 -12.16
C GLU A 205 -14.76 17.34 -11.20
N LEU A 206 -15.68 16.41 -11.49
CA LEU A 206 -16.86 16.19 -10.65
C LEU A 206 -16.48 15.63 -9.28
N GLY A 207 -15.51 14.70 -9.23
CA GLY A 207 -15.03 14.11 -7.98
C GLY A 207 -14.45 15.16 -7.04
N ARG A 208 -13.69 16.13 -7.56
CA ARG A 208 -13.16 17.26 -6.78
C ARG A 208 -14.24 18.17 -6.22
N LEU A 209 -15.33 18.39 -6.95
CA LEU A 209 -16.45 19.21 -6.47
C LEU A 209 -17.29 18.48 -5.42
N LEU A 210 -17.51 17.17 -5.59
CA LEU A 210 -18.33 16.35 -4.69
C LEU A 210 -17.63 15.95 -3.39
N ASP A 211 -16.33 16.18 -3.26
CA ASP A 211 -15.56 15.88 -2.06
C ASP A 211 -15.66 16.99 -1.00
N PRO A 212 -16.40 16.81 0.11
CA PRO A 212 -16.55 17.85 1.13
C PRO A 212 -15.25 18.16 1.88
N LEU A 213 -14.29 17.23 1.93
CA LEU A 213 -13.04 17.38 2.67
C LEU A 213 -11.87 17.83 1.78
N ALA A 214 -12.03 17.79 0.45
CA ALA A 214 -11.04 18.08 -0.59
C ALA A 214 -9.78 17.19 -0.58
N LEU A 215 -9.92 15.93 -0.18
CA LEU A 215 -8.86 14.92 -0.31
C LEU A 215 -8.52 14.63 -1.79
N THR A 216 -9.54 14.63 -2.65
CA THR A 216 -9.44 14.41 -4.10
C THR A 216 -8.62 15.51 -4.78
N ALA A 217 -8.83 16.77 -4.39
CA ALA A 217 -8.03 17.89 -4.88
C ALA A 217 -6.57 17.80 -4.42
N MET A 218 -6.32 17.40 -3.17
CA MET A 218 -4.97 17.21 -2.66
C MET A 218 -4.19 16.12 -3.40
N SER A 219 -4.85 15.02 -3.77
CA SER A 219 -4.24 13.95 -4.56
C SER A 219 -3.76 14.42 -5.93
N GLU A 220 -4.55 15.27 -6.59
CA GLU A 220 -4.17 15.87 -7.86
C GLU A 220 -2.97 16.83 -7.69
N LEU A 221 -2.95 17.66 -6.64
CA LEU A 221 -1.80 18.51 -6.33
C LEU A 221 -0.54 17.68 -6.09
N SER A 222 -0.68 16.55 -5.38
CA SER A 222 0.42 15.60 -5.17
C SER A 222 0.99 15.06 -6.48
N ARG A 223 0.11 14.83 -7.47
CA ARG A 223 0.44 14.33 -8.79
C ARG A 223 0.89 15.40 -9.77
N SER A 224 0.67 16.70 -9.52
CA SER A 224 1.01 17.76 -10.48
C SER A 224 2.23 18.60 -10.04
N TRP A 225 2.47 18.76 -8.74
CA TRP A 225 3.51 19.66 -8.23
C TRP A 225 4.92 19.06 -8.19
N THR A 226 5.91 19.95 -8.41
CA THR A 226 7.34 19.71 -8.26
C THR A 226 7.85 19.49 -6.86
N ALA A 227 9.00 18.83 -6.70
CA ALA A 227 9.73 18.77 -5.44
C ALA A 227 9.94 20.18 -4.86
N ALA A 228 10.46 21.10 -5.68
CA ALA A 228 10.61 22.51 -5.32
C ALA A 228 9.28 23.21 -5.06
N GLU A 229 8.24 22.96 -5.87
CA GLU A 229 6.91 23.54 -5.64
C GLU A 229 6.31 23.03 -4.33
N LYS A 230 6.41 21.74 -4.02
CA LYS A 230 5.95 21.17 -2.75
C LYS A 230 6.67 21.81 -1.56
N ASN A 231 7.94 22.17 -1.73
CA ASN A 231 8.78 22.85 -0.73
C ASN A 231 8.50 24.35 -0.59
N ALA A 232 8.11 25.02 -1.67
CA ALA A 232 8.04 26.48 -1.72
C ALA A 232 6.61 27.03 -1.78
N ARG A 233 5.71 26.36 -2.51
CA ARG A 233 4.35 26.82 -2.82
C ARG A 233 3.39 26.44 -1.70
N ALA A 234 2.78 27.45 -1.09
CA ALA A 234 1.69 27.23 -0.15
C ALA A 234 0.44 26.74 -0.90
N VAL A 235 -0.31 25.82 -0.29
CA VAL A 235 -1.64 25.43 -0.79
C VAL A 235 -2.60 26.59 -0.52
N THR A 236 -3.03 27.26 -1.58
CA THR A 236 -3.96 28.41 -1.54
C THR A 236 -5.34 28.05 -2.09
N LEU A 237 -6.36 28.82 -1.71
CA LEU A 237 -7.72 28.70 -2.26
C LEU A 237 -7.79 29.24 -3.69
N GLU A 238 -7.35 28.45 -4.66
CA GLU A 238 -7.39 28.76 -6.08
C GLU A 238 -8.08 27.65 -6.89
N GLY A 239 -8.56 27.99 -8.08
CA GLY A 239 -9.13 27.03 -9.05
C GLY A 239 -10.20 26.12 -8.45
N ALA A 240 -10.03 24.80 -8.64
CA ALA A 240 -10.98 23.79 -8.18
C ALA A 240 -11.16 23.76 -6.65
N LEU A 241 -10.11 24.06 -5.87
CA LEU A 241 -10.20 24.07 -4.41
C LEU A 241 -11.07 25.23 -3.92
N LEU A 242 -10.94 26.43 -4.51
CA LEU A 242 -11.81 27.56 -4.17
C LEU A 242 -13.28 27.26 -4.49
N THR A 243 -13.55 26.76 -5.70
CA THR A 243 -14.91 26.40 -6.13
C THR A 243 -15.53 25.35 -5.22
N ASN A 244 -14.77 24.32 -4.85
CA ASN A 244 -15.19 23.32 -3.87
C ASN A 244 -15.54 23.96 -2.51
N ARG A 245 -14.69 24.85 -1.99
CA ARG A 245 -14.91 25.47 -0.68
C ARG A 245 -16.12 26.39 -0.67
N LEU A 246 -16.32 27.18 -1.72
CA LEU A 246 -17.52 28.01 -1.88
C LEU A 246 -18.79 27.15 -1.96
N LEU A 247 -18.75 26.04 -2.71
CA LEU A 247 -19.87 25.11 -2.82
C LEU A 247 -20.25 24.53 -1.45
N TRP A 248 -19.29 23.92 -0.73
CA TRP A 248 -19.59 23.22 0.52
C TRP A 248 -19.85 24.15 1.70
N LEU A 249 -19.22 25.33 1.75
CA LEU A 249 -19.62 26.38 2.70
C LEU A 249 -21.03 26.89 2.40
N GLY A 250 -21.39 27.03 1.12
CA GLY A 250 -22.75 27.35 0.68
C GLY A 250 -23.77 26.29 1.15
N VAL A 251 -23.46 25.01 0.96
CA VAL A 251 -24.28 23.88 1.44
C VAL A 251 -24.42 23.92 2.97
N ALA A 252 -23.33 24.13 3.70
CA ALA A 252 -23.35 24.23 5.16
C ALA A 252 -24.21 25.40 5.66
N CYS A 253 -24.06 26.59 5.06
CA CYS A 253 -24.89 27.76 5.35
C CYS A 253 -26.36 27.52 5.01
N GLY A 254 -26.65 26.91 3.86
CA GLY A 254 -28.01 26.53 3.46
C GLY A 254 -28.66 25.56 4.44
N LEU A 255 -27.89 24.59 4.96
CA LEU A 255 -28.37 23.64 5.96
C LEU A 255 -28.63 24.31 7.33
N LEU A 256 -27.80 25.28 7.73
CA LEU A 256 -28.05 26.07 8.94
C LEU A 256 -29.28 26.97 8.78
N ALA A 257 -29.47 27.59 7.61
CA ALA A 257 -30.68 28.34 7.28
C ALA A 257 -31.92 27.45 7.33
N LEU A 258 -31.87 26.26 6.73
CA LEU A 258 -32.93 25.26 6.82
C LEU A 258 -33.22 24.88 8.28
N THR A 259 -32.17 24.69 9.09
CA THR A 259 -32.29 24.39 10.53
C THR A 259 -33.00 25.52 11.25
N HIS A 260 -32.63 26.78 11.00
CA HIS A 260 -33.27 27.95 11.57
C HIS A 260 -34.76 28.05 11.19
N LEU A 261 -35.08 27.80 9.92
CA LEU A 261 -36.46 27.86 9.40
C LEU A 261 -37.35 26.76 9.98
N ARG A 262 -36.82 25.52 10.08
CA ARG A 262 -37.56 24.36 10.58
C ARG A 262 -37.61 24.27 12.10
N PHE A 263 -36.67 24.87 12.80
CA PHE A 263 -36.64 24.86 14.26
C PHE A 263 -37.79 25.65 14.85
N ARG A 264 -38.45 25.05 15.83
CA ARG A 264 -39.53 25.65 16.62
C ARG A 264 -39.29 25.36 18.10
N PHE A 265 -39.49 26.37 18.95
CA PHE A 265 -39.58 26.25 20.41
C PHE A 265 -40.87 25.53 20.82
N ALA A 266 -41.09 24.36 20.25
CA ALA A 266 -42.24 23.52 20.53
C ALA A 266 -41.79 22.33 21.37
N HIS A 267 -42.55 22.03 22.42
CA HIS A 267 -42.38 20.80 23.18
C HIS A 267 -42.38 19.59 22.23
N PRO A 268 -41.57 18.55 22.47
CA PRO A 268 -41.67 17.29 21.74
C PRO A 268 -43.03 16.61 22.04
N GLY A 269 -44.10 17.09 21.40
CA GLY A 269 -45.36 16.37 21.35
C GLY A 269 -45.18 15.11 20.51
N ALA A 270 -45.79 14.01 20.93
CA ALA A 270 -45.82 12.74 20.21
C ALA A 270 -46.48 12.93 18.83
N ARG A 271 -45.73 13.42 17.84
CA ARG A 271 -46.13 13.39 16.44
C ARG A 271 -45.76 12.03 15.88
N SER A 272 -46.70 11.10 16.02
CA SER A 272 -46.75 9.91 15.18
C SER A 272 -46.79 10.35 13.71
N TRP A 273 -45.85 9.86 12.91
CA TRP A 273 -45.80 10.09 11.47
C TRP A 273 -46.79 9.20 10.69
N ARG A 274 -47.79 8.63 11.38
CA ARG A 274 -48.97 8.06 10.73
C ARG A 274 -50.08 9.09 10.77
N ARG A 275 -50.60 9.41 9.58
CA ARG A 275 -51.78 10.24 9.31
C ARG A 275 -52.79 10.10 10.45
N ALA A 276 -53.00 11.18 11.21
CA ALA A 276 -54.28 11.36 11.88
C ALA A 276 -55.28 11.62 10.75
N ALA A 277 -56.19 10.66 10.53
CA ALA A 277 -57.47 10.99 9.94
C ALA A 277 -58.12 12.09 10.80
N PRO A 278 -58.91 13.00 10.21
CA PRO A 278 -59.66 13.94 11.01
C PRO A 278 -60.75 13.14 11.75
N ASP A 279 -60.53 12.85 13.03
CA ASP A 279 -61.63 12.48 13.91
C ASP A 279 -62.49 13.73 14.13
N ALA A 280 -63.57 13.79 13.37
CA ALA A 280 -64.70 14.63 13.69
C ALA A 280 -65.34 14.11 14.99
N GLY A 281 -65.43 14.98 15.99
CA GLY A 281 -66.28 14.79 17.17
C GLY A 281 -65.56 14.30 18.41
N THR A 282 -65.14 15.24 19.26
CA THR A 282 -65.61 15.41 20.65
C THR A 282 -64.72 16.43 21.38
N SER A 283 -65.17 17.67 21.44
CA SER A 283 -64.80 18.58 22.52
C SER A 283 -65.58 18.15 23.76
N ALA A 284 -65.07 17.15 24.49
CA ALA A 284 -65.57 16.88 25.84
C ALA A 284 -64.98 17.92 26.80
N ALA A 285 -65.84 18.52 27.61
CA ALA A 285 -65.48 19.52 28.62
C ALA A 285 -64.54 18.91 29.69
N PRO A 286 -63.74 19.73 30.41
CA PRO A 286 -62.74 19.26 31.38
C PRO A 286 -63.29 18.38 32.52
N ASP A 287 -64.62 18.32 32.73
CA ASP A 287 -65.25 17.50 33.76
C ASP A 287 -65.30 15.99 33.43
N ASP A 288 -65.35 15.60 32.15
CA ASP A 288 -65.39 14.18 31.74
C ASP A 288 -64.04 13.49 31.91
N ALA A 289 -62.94 14.23 31.77
CA ALA A 289 -61.58 13.71 31.96
C ALA A 289 -61.28 13.43 33.44
N ALA A 290 -61.82 14.25 34.35
CA ALA A 290 -61.72 14.02 35.80
C ALA A 290 -62.52 12.77 36.21
N ALA A 291 -63.74 12.61 35.69
CA ALA A 291 -64.59 11.44 35.94
C ALA A 291 -63.99 10.13 35.39
N MET A 292 -63.37 10.15 34.19
CA MET A 292 -62.66 9.00 33.64
C MET A 292 -61.41 8.61 34.44
N LEU A 293 -60.68 9.60 34.98
CA LEU A 293 -59.50 9.36 35.81
C LEU A 293 -59.88 8.78 37.18
N GLU A 294 -61.01 9.20 37.75
CA GLU A 294 -61.57 8.63 38.97
C GLU A 294 -62.16 7.23 38.78
N ALA A 295 -62.82 6.98 37.64
CA ALA A 295 -63.27 5.64 37.26
C ALA A 295 -62.09 4.68 37.06
N ALA A 296 -60.99 5.14 36.45
CA ALA A 296 -59.76 4.37 36.28
C ALA A 296 -59.03 4.11 37.61
N ARG A 297 -59.12 5.00 38.60
CA ARG A 297 -58.57 4.79 39.96
C ARG A 297 -59.38 3.81 40.80
N ARG A 298 -60.67 3.63 40.51
CA ARG A 298 -61.58 2.72 41.25
C ARG A 298 -61.72 1.35 40.60
N ALA A 299 -61.21 1.14 39.38
CA ALA A 299 -61.18 -0.17 38.75
C ALA A 299 -60.13 -1.07 39.43
N PRO A 300 -60.50 -2.24 39.99
CA PRO A 300 -59.53 -3.16 40.56
C PRO A 300 -58.62 -3.67 39.43
N ILE A 301 -57.34 -3.29 39.48
CA ILE A 301 -56.33 -3.81 38.56
C ILE A 301 -56.08 -5.26 38.93
N ALA A 302 -56.78 -6.19 38.27
CA ALA A 302 -56.51 -7.62 38.35
C ALA A 302 -55.19 -7.91 37.62
N ALA A 303 -54.06 -7.69 38.31
CA ALA A 303 -52.77 -8.08 37.80
C ALA A 303 -52.74 -9.62 37.68
N PRO A 304 -52.52 -10.19 36.47
CA PRO A 304 -52.45 -11.63 36.32
C PRO A 304 -51.35 -12.18 37.22
N ARG A 305 -51.70 -13.14 38.08
CA ARG A 305 -50.72 -13.85 38.93
C ARG A 305 -49.89 -14.78 38.04
N VAL A 306 -48.90 -14.23 37.36
CA VAL A 306 -47.94 -15.00 36.57
C VAL A 306 -46.93 -15.65 37.52
N ARG A 307 -46.78 -16.97 37.43
CA ARG A 307 -45.76 -17.72 38.19
C ARG A 307 -44.37 -17.28 37.71
N ARG A 308 -43.65 -16.53 38.55
CA ARG A 308 -42.30 -16.04 38.24
C ARG A 308 -41.31 -17.22 38.30
N THR A 309 -40.74 -17.59 37.16
CA THR A 309 -39.69 -18.61 37.06
C THR A 309 -38.34 -17.93 36.80
N PHE A 310 -37.37 -18.18 37.68
CA PHE A 310 -35.99 -17.67 37.59
C PHE A 310 -34.98 -18.79 37.31
N ASP A 311 -35.44 -19.81 36.59
CA ASP A 311 -34.64 -20.96 36.21
C ASP A 311 -33.63 -20.63 35.09
N ARG A 312 -32.77 -21.59 34.76
CA ARG A 312 -31.81 -21.43 33.67
C ARG A 312 -32.50 -21.20 32.32
N ALA A 313 -33.69 -21.74 32.11
CA ALA A 313 -34.48 -21.51 30.91
C ALA A 313 -34.94 -20.05 30.79
N ALA A 314 -35.35 -19.42 31.89
CA ALA A 314 -35.64 -17.99 31.93
C ALA A 314 -34.40 -17.15 31.61
N GLN A 315 -33.24 -17.51 32.18
CA GLN A 315 -31.98 -16.80 31.91
C GLN A 315 -31.53 -16.92 30.44
N THR A 316 -31.66 -18.08 29.80
CA THR A 316 -31.35 -18.22 28.37
C THR A 316 -32.32 -17.46 27.47
N ARG A 317 -33.62 -17.42 27.82
CA ARG A 317 -34.61 -16.57 27.13
C ARG A 317 -34.26 -15.09 27.27
N GLN A 318 -33.89 -14.64 28.48
CA GLN A 318 -33.44 -13.26 28.73
C GLN A 318 -32.19 -12.94 27.90
N LEU A 319 -31.17 -13.81 27.88
CA LEU A 319 -29.96 -13.61 27.09
C LEU A 319 -30.25 -13.51 25.59
N ARG A 320 -31.04 -14.43 25.03
CA ARG A 320 -31.46 -14.39 23.63
C ARG A 320 -32.23 -13.12 23.31
N ARG A 321 -33.09 -12.66 24.22
CA ARG A 321 -33.87 -11.44 24.05
C ARG A 321 -32.97 -10.20 24.01
N VAL A 322 -32.08 -10.04 24.99
CA VAL A 322 -31.13 -8.91 25.03
C VAL A 322 -30.23 -8.93 23.80
N THR A 323 -29.69 -10.09 23.44
CA THR A 323 -28.84 -10.27 22.25
C THR A 323 -29.56 -9.84 20.97
N ARG A 324 -30.78 -10.33 20.77
CA ARG A 324 -31.59 -10.01 19.58
C ARG A 324 -31.95 -8.53 19.55
N GLU A 325 -32.28 -7.93 20.68
CA GLU A 325 -32.61 -6.49 20.76
C GLU A 325 -31.38 -5.63 20.47
N SER A 326 -30.21 -5.95 21.03
CA SER A 326 -28.95 -5.26 20.73
C SER A 326 -28.54 -5.39 19.25
N PHE A 327 -28.70 -6.58 18.66
CA PHE A 327 -28.46 -6.78 17.22
C PHE A 327 -29.46 -6.00 16.37
N ALA A 328 -30.76 -6.13 16.66
CA ALA A 328 -31.83 -5.48 15.90
C ALA A 328 -31.70 -3.96 15.97
N GLU A 329 -31.31 -3.39 17.10
CA GLU A 329 -31.09 -1.95 17.24
C GLU A 329 -30.05 -1.40 16.28
N ILE A 330 -28.90 -2.08 16.15
CA ILE A 330 -27.84 -1.64 15.24
C ILE A 330 -28.28 -1.81 13.79
N VAL A 331 -28.81 -2.99 13.43
CA VAL A 331 -29.14 -3.35 12.05
C VAL A 331 -30.40 -2.65 11.54
N THR A 332 -31.41 -2.45 12.38
CA THR A 332 -32.65 -1.75 11.96
C THR A 332 -32.55 -0.24 12.15
N GLY A 333 -31.60 0.23 12.96
CA GLY A 333 -31.27 1.64 13.09
C GLY A 333 -30.35 2.16 11.97
N TRP A 334 -29.76 3.34 12.22
CA TRP A 334 -28.80 3.97 11.30
C TRP A 334 -27.53 3.14 11.07
N GLY A 335 -27.23 2.19 11.97
CA GLY A 335 -26.08 1.32 11.81
C GLY A 335 -26.22 0.34 10.65
N GLY A 336 -27.42 -0.15 10.36
CA GLY A 336 -27.70 -0.97 9.18
C GLY A 336 -27.41 -0.23 7.88
N LEU A 337 -27.73 1.06 7.81
CA LEU A 337 -27.39 1.89 6.66
C LEU A 337 -25.87 2.07 6.50
N GLY A 338 -25.14 2.22 7.61
CA GLY A 338 -23.67 2.25 7.61
C GLY A 338 -23.06 0.93 7.11
N LEU A 339 -23.60 -0.22 7.55
CA LEU A 339 -23.19 -1.54 7.07
C LEU A 339 -23.47 -1.73 5.58
N ALA A 340 -24.64 -1.30 5.11
CA ALA A 340 -25.00 -1.35 3.69
C ALA A 340 -24.09 -0.45 2.84
N ALA A 341 -23.84 0.79 3.30
CA ALA A 341 -22.93 1.73 2.64
C ALA A 341 -21.50 1.20 2.57
N LEU A 342 -21.01 0.59 3.65
CA LEU A 342 -19.70 -0.07 3.68
C LEU A 342 -19.66 -1.24 2.68
N THR A 343 -20.71 -2.06 2.60
CA THR A 343 -20.78 -3.17 1.65
C THR A 343 -20.73 -2.67 0.20
N VAL A 344 -21.46 -1.60 -0.13
CA VAL A 344 -21.40 -0.96 -1.45
C VAL A 344 -20.00 -0.41 -1.74
N LEU A 345 -19.39 0.29 -0.78
CA LEU A 345 -18.04 0.82 -0.91
C LEU A 345 -17.03 -0.31 -1.17
N LEU A 346 -17.17 -1.45 -0.50
CA LEU A 346 -16.31 -2.61 -0.70
C LEU A 346 -16.46 -3.22 -2.09
N VAL A 347 -17.68 -3.38 -2.61
CA VAL A 347 -17.88 -3.88 -3.98
C VAL A 347 -17.16 -2.98 -5.00
N LEU A 348 -17.27 -1.66 -4.84
CA LEU A 348 -16.61 -0.68 -5.71
C LEU A 348 -15.08 -0.71 -5.53
N ALA A 349 -14.60 -0.80 -4.29
CA ALA A 349 -13.18 -0.82 -3.98
C ALA A 349 -12.51 -2.10 -4.51
N ILE A 350 -13.10 -3.27 -4.27
CA ILE A 350 -12.56 -4.55 -4.75
C ILE A 350 -12.46 -4.55 -6.28
N GLN A 351 -13.47 -4.05 -6.98
CA GLN A 351 -13.43 -3.93 -8.44
C GLN A 351 -12.30 -2.99 -8.91
N SER A 352 -12.12 -1.85 -8.25
CA SER A 352 -11.01 -0.92 -8.55
C SER A 352 -9.63 -1.50 -8.24
N MET A 353 -9.52 -2.41 -7.27
CA MET A 353 -8.28 -3.05 -6.82
C MET A 353 -7.95 -4.37 -7.53
N THR A 354 -8.87 -4.93 -8.32
CA THR A 354 -8.67 -6.17 -9.11
C THR A 354 -8.11 -5.88 -10.51
N GLN A 355 -7.15 -4.96 -10.56
CA GLN A 355 -6.44 -4.57 -11.77
C GLN A 355 -5.01 -4.10 -11.42
N HIS A 356 -4.08 -4.25 -12.35
CA HIS A 356 -2.71 -3.76 -12.25
C HIS A 356 -2.37 -2.95 -13.50
N LEU A 357 -2.05 -1.66 -13.35
CA LEU A 357 -1.82 -0.73 -14.48
C LEU A 357 -2.99 -0.71 -15.50
N GLY A 358 -4.21 -0.89 -15.01
CA GLY A 358 -5.44 -1.00 -15.81
C GLY A 358 -5.68 -2.39 -16.41
N VAL A 359 -4.73 -3.33 -16.33
CA VAL A 359 -4.89 -4.71 -16.78
C VAL A 359 -5.69 -5.49 -15.72
N PRO A 360 -6.84 -6.10 -16.05
CA PRO A 360 -7.62 -6.86 -15.09
C PRO A 360 -6.88 -8.05 -14.47
N LEU A 361 -7.26 -8.42 -13.25
CA LEU A 361 -6.77 -9.61 -12.54
C LEU A 361 -7.93 -10.59 -12.33
N LEU A 362 -7.63 -11.90 -12.36
CA LEU A 362 -8.58 -12.91 -11.95
C LEU A 362 -8.90 -12.71 -10.46
N PRO A 363 -10.20 -12.62 -10.10
CA PRO A 363 -10.59 -12.41 -8.72
C PRO A 363 -10.61 -13.76 -7.98
N THR A 364 -9.44 -14.43 -7.86
CA THR A 364 -9.35 -15.68 -7.10
C THR A 364 -9.70 -15.43 -5.63
N THR A 365 -10.22 -16.45 -4.93
CA THR A 365 -10.58 -16.28 -3.51
C THR A 365 -9.36 -15.92 -2.65
N GLY A 366 -8.18 -16.49 -2.94
CA GLY A 366 -6.92 -16.11 -2.31
C GLY A 366 -6.61 -14.61 -2.49
N HIS A 367 -6.77 -14.06 -3.70
CA HIS A 367 -6.51 -12.66 -3.99
C HIS A 367 -7.54 -11.70 -3.37
N LEU A 368 -8.83 -12.05 -3.41
CA LEU A 368 -9.87 -11.21 -2.80
C LEU A 368 -9.75 -11.18 -1.27
N THR A 369 -9.53 -12.34 -0.66
CA THR A 369 -9.34 -12.44 0.80
C THR A 369 -8.11 -11.69 1.29
N THR A 370 -7.10 -11.47 0.45
CA THR A 370 -6.00 -10.55 0.78
C THR A 370 -6.47 -9.11 0.99
N TYR A 371 -7.24 -8.56 0.05
CA TYR A 371 -7.70 -7.16 0.14
C TYR A 371 -8.70 -6.92 1.26
N ILE A 372 -9.62 -7.86 1.51
CA ILE A 372 -10.62 -7.70 2.58
C ILE A 372 -10.08 -8.17 3.95
N GLY A 373 -9.08 -9.07 3.93
CA GLY A 373 -8.57 -9.82 5.08
C GLY A 373 -7.37 -9.17 5.78
N ASP A 374 -6.35 -8.84 5.00
CA ASP A 374 -4.99 -8.61 5.49
C ASP A 374 -4.50 -7.20 5.13
N THR A 375 -4.77 -6.72 3.91
CA THR A 375 -4.22 -5.46 3.37
C THR A 375 -5.28 -4.41 3.03
N GLY A 376 -6.50 -4.53 3.54
CA GLY A 376 -7.56 -3.56 3.30
C GLY A 376 -7.32 -2.24 4.00
N GLU A 377 -6.45 -1.37 3.46
CA GLU A 377 -6.01 -0.10 4.06
C GLU A 377 -7.19 0.76 4.55
N ILE A 378 -8.33 0.71 3.86
CA ILE A 378 -9.54 1.46 4.21
C ILE A 378 -10.40 0.72 5.24
N VAL A 379 -10.53 -0.61 5.13
CA VAL A 379 -11.40 -1.45 5.98
C VAL A 379 -10.86 -1.57 7.39
N TRP A 380 -9.53 -1.63 7.49
CA TRP A 380 -8.81 -1.80 8.74
C TRP A 380 -9.09 -0.68 9.75
N MET A 381 -9.36 0.55 9.29
CA MET A 381 -9.75 1.66 10.17
C MET A 381 -11.26 1.74 10.43
N ILE A 382 -12.11 1.45 9.45
CA ILE A 382 -13.56 1.65 9.55
C ILE A 382 -14.18 0.70 10.58
N ILE A 383 -13.83 -0.59 10.56
CA ILE A 383 -14.47 -1.59 11.43
C ILE A 383 -14.18 -1.33 12.92
N PRO A 384 -12.92 -1.09 13.36
CA PRO A 384 -12.64 -0.67 14.74
C PRO A 384 -13.36 0.61 15.17
N LEU A 385 -13.49 1.61 14.29
CA LEU A 385 -14.25 2.83 14.61
C LEU A 385 -15.75 2.55 14.79
N LEU A 386 -16.34 1.69 13.95
CA LEU A 386 -17.73 1.24 14.12
C LEU A 386 -17.90 0.45 15.42
N ILE A 387 -16.94 -0.40 15.78
CA ILE A 387 -16.94 -1.11 17.07
C ILE A 387 -16.91 -0.11 18.24
N ALA A 388 -16.01 0.87 18.20
CA ALA A 388 -15.89 1.89 19.23
C ALA A 388 -17.20 2.66 19.44
N TYR A 389 -17.89 3.01 18.34
CA TYR A 389 -19.18 3.68 18.39
C TYR A 389 -20.32 2.78 18.91
N TYR A 390 -20.52 1.60 18.32
CA TYR A 390 -21.65 0.73 18.70
C TYR A 390 -21.48 0.13 20.09
N ALA A 391 -20.25 -0.13 20.55
CA ALA A 391 -20.00 -0.53 21.93
C ALA A 391 -20.50 0.54 22.91
N GLY A 392 -20.22 1.82 22.63
CA GLY A 392 -20.71 2.95 23.41
C GLY A 392 -22.23 3.08 23.39
N GLU A 393 -22.85 3.06 22.21
CA GLU A 393 -24.31 3.17 22.09
C GLU A 393 -25.03 2.03 22.83
N LEU A 394 -24.57 0.78 22.71
CA LEU A 394 -25.18 -0.36 23.40
C LEU A 394 -25.08 -0.26 24.93
N VAL A 395 -23.96 0.23 25.46
CA VAL A 395 -23.75 0.36 26.92
C VAL A 395 -24.59 1.50 27.51
N TRP A 396 -24.76 2.61 26.77
CA TRP A 396 -25.41 3.82 27.27
C TRP A 396 -26.90 3.93 26.95
N ARG A 397 -27.42 3.04 26.09
CA ARG A 397 -28.80 3.02 25.60
C ARG A 397 -29.88 3.29 26.65
N GLU A 398 -29.96 2.47 27.71
CA GLU A 398 -31.03 2.62 28.70
C GLU A 398 -30.92 3.94 29.48
N ARG A 399 -29.71 4.48 29.64
CA ARG A 399 -29.49 5.77 30.32
C ARG A 399 -29.90 6.93 29.43
N ASP A 400 -29.51 6.89 28.15
CA ASP A 400 -29.89 7.92 27.17
C ASP A 400 -31.41 7.96 26.95
N ALA A 401 -32.09 6.82 27.05
CA ALA A 401 -33.55 6.73 27.01
C ALA A 401 -34.24 7.11 28.33
N GLY A 402 -33.49 7.27 29.43
CA GLY A 402 -34.05 7.50 30.77
C GLY A 402 -34.78 6.29 31.37
N LEU A 403 -34.51 5.09 30.88
CA LEU A 403 -35.14 3.83 31.29
C LEU A 403 -34.27 2.98 32.24
N HIS A 404 -33.05 3.43 32.51
CA HIS A 404 -32.08 2.67 33.32
C HIS A 404 -32.59 2.29 34.71
N GLU A 405 -33.37 3.13 35.40
CA GLU A 405 -33.94 2.79 36.71
C GLU A 405 -34.92 1.60 36.63
N ILE A 406 -35.72 1.53 35.57
CA ILE A 406 -36.66 0.42 35.32
C ILE A 406 -35.88 -0.85 34.93
N ALA A 407 -34.90 -0.71 34.05
CA ALA A 407 -34.07 -1.82 33.60
C ALA A 407 -33.23 -2.40 34.76
N ASP A 408 -32.69 -1.55 35.63
CA ASP A 408 -31.87 -1.93 36.78
C ASP A 408 -32.71 -2.57 37.89
N ALA A 409 -33.99 -2.25 38.01
CA ALA A 409 -34.92 -2.90 38.94
C ALA A 409 -35.41 -4.28 38.45
N ALA A 410 -35.23 -4.60 37.16
CA ALA A 410 -35.67 -5.89 36.62
C ALA A 410 -34.83 -7.06 37.18
N PRO A 411 -35.41 -8.24 37.44
CA PRO A 411 -34.69 -9.40 37.96
C PRO A 411 -33.85 -10.12 36.87
N VAL A 412 -32.98 -9.36 36.21
CA VAL A 412 -32.03 -9.83 35.20
C VAL A 412 -30.62 -9.76 35.81
N PRO A 413 -29.86 -10.89 35.82
CA PRO A 413 -28.46 -10.89 36.22
C PRO A 413 -27.57 -10.00 35.34
N GLU A 414 -26.56 -9.36 35.92
CA GLU A 414 -25.65 -8.43 35.22
C GLU A 414 -24.87 -9.10 34.08
N TRP A 415 -24.53 -10.39 34.24
CA TRP A 415 -23.82 -11.13 33.19
C TRP A 415 -24.67 -11.30 31.93
N ILE A 416 -26.01 -11.35 32.05
CA ILE A 416 -26.92 -11.41 30.90
C ILE A 416 -26.93 -10.07 30.17
N ALA A 417 -26.93 -8.96 30.92
CA ALA A 417 -26.87 -7.62 30.37
C ALA A 417 -25.56 -7.38 29.61
N ALA A 418 -24.42 -7.74 30.20
CA ALA A 418 -23.11 -7.58 29.59
C ALA A 418 -22.92 -8.53 28.38
N LEU A 419 -23.14 -9.84 28.58
CA LEU A 419 -22.95 -10.85 27.53
C LEU A 419 -23.94 -10.67 26.39
N GLY A 420 -25.19 -10.32 26.67
CA GLY A 420 -26.21 -10.11 25.64
C GLY A 420 -25.85 -8.97 24.69
N ARG A 421 -25.34 -7.84 25.21
CA ARG A 421 -24.88 -6.73 24.37
C ARG A 421 -23.63 -7.09 23.58
N PHE A 422 -22.68 -7.78 24.20
CA PHE A 422 -21.49 -8.27 23.50
C PHE A 422 -21.85 -9.25 22.37
N LEU A 423 -22.74 -10.22 22.62
CA LEU A 423 -23.22 -11.14 21.60
C LEU A 423 -24.03 -10.43 20.51
N GLY A 424 -24.80 -9.40 20.86
CA GLY A 424 -25.52 -8.57 19.89
C GLY A 424 -24.55 -7.89 18.93
N LEU A 425 -23.50 -7.26 19.46
CA LEU A 425 -22.43 -6.66 18.66
C LEU A 425 -21.63 -7.73 17.88
N ALA A 426 -21.39 -8.89 18.46
CA ALA A 426 -20.73 -10.02 17.79
C ALA A 426 -21.53 -10.51 16.56
N LEU A 427 -22.86 -10.57 16.67
CA LEU A 427 -23.72 -10.91 15.53
C LEU A 427 -23.71 -9.83 14.44
N VAL A 428 -23.60 -8.54 14.82
CA VAL A 428 -23.41 -7.45 13.85
C VAL A 428 -22.09 -7.61 13.11
N LEU A 429 -21.01 -7.91 13.83
CA LEU A 429 -19.70 -8.13 13.21
C LEU A 429 -19.69 -9.38 12.32
N ALA A 430 -20.32 -10.48 12.76
CA ALA A 430 -20.49 -11.67 11.93
C ALA A 430 -21.33 -11.39 10.67
N ALA A 431 -22.42 -10.63 10.79
CA ALA A 431 -23.23 -10.20 9.65
C ALA A 431 -22.41 -9.33 8.68
N LEU A 432 -21.58 -8.41 9.20
CA LEU A 432 -20.67 -7.63 8.38
C LEU A 432 -19.67 -8.53 7.64
N GLN A 433 -19.05 -9.51 8.31
CA GLN A 433 -18.14 -10.46 7.66
C GLN A 433 -18.83 -11.27 6.56
N LEU A 434 -20.08 -11.69 6.78
CA LEU A 434 -20.88 -12.37 5.76
C LEU A 434 -21.25 -11.46 4.58
N LEU A 435 -21.53 -10.18 4.83
CA LEU A 435 -21.74 -9.19 3.78
C LEU A 435 -20.46 -8.95 2.96
N MET A 436 -19.29 -8.92 3.62
CA MET A 436 -17.99 -8.82 2.94
C MET A 436 -17.72 -10.04 2.06
N MET A 437 -17.98 -11.24 2.57
CA MET A 437 -17.91 -12.48 1.79
C MET A 437 -18.85 -12.42 0.58
N GLY A 438 -20.11 -12.01 0.78
CA GLY A 438 -21.09 -11.86 -0.29
C GLY A 438 -20.69 -10.80 -1.33
N ALA A 439 -20.11 -9.67 -0.89
CA ALA A 439 -19.58 -8.64 -1.78
C ALA A 439 -18.42 -9.14 -2.64
N ALA A 440 -17.47 -9.87 -2.03
CA ALA A 440 -16.36 -10.47 -2.75
C ALA A 440 -16.85 -11.51 -3.78
N MET A 441 -17.74 -12.42 -3.37
CA MET A 441 -18.36 -13.40 -4.26
C MET A 441 -19.17 -12.75 -5.39
N LEU A 442 -19.87 -11.65 -5.11
CA LEU A 442 -20.59 -10.88 -6.13
C LEU A 442 -19.63 -10.29 -7.16
N VAL A 443 -18.48 -9.78 -6.73
CA VAL A 443 -17.44 -9.28 -7.65
C VAL A 443 -16.86 -10.43 -8.48
N GLN A 444 -16.52 -11.58 -7.88
CA GLN A 444 -16.08 -12.76 -8.62
C GLN A 444 -17.10 -13.16 -9.70
N ALA A 445 -18.38 -13.27 -9.33
CA ALA A 445 -19.45 -13.61 -10.26
C ALA A 445 -19.62 -12.57 -11.38
N ARG A 446 -19.51 -11.27 -11.09
CA ARG A 446 -19.59 -10.19 -12.10
C ARG A 446 -18.42 -10.20 -13.07
N MET A 447 -17.26 -10.67 -12.62
CA MET A 447 -16.05 -10.83 -13.44
C MET A 447 -15.95 -12.22 -14.08
N GLY A 448 -17.02 -13.03 -14.05
CA GLY A 448 -17.06 -14.34 -14.70
C GLY A 448 -16.28 -15.46 -13.99
N TYR A 449 -15.87 -15.25 -12.74
CA TYR A 449 -15.13 -16.23 -11.95
C TYR A 449 -16.06 -16.91 -10.93
N HIS A 450 -16.22 -18.24 -11.02
CA HIS A 450 -17.21 -18.99 -10.23
C HIS A 450 -16.60 -20.02 -9.25
N ASP A 451 -15.28 -20.12 -9.17
CA ASP A 451 -14.60 -21.04 -8.24
C ASP A 451 -14.53 -20.44 -6.84
N PHE A 452 -15.65 -20.51 -6.11
CA PHE A 452 -15.78 -19.96 -4.76
C PHE A 452 -15.19 -20.89 -3.70
N GLU A 453 -14.08 -20.51 -3.08
CA GLU A 453 -13.53 -21.24 -1.93
C GLU A 453 -14.19 -20.78 -0.61
N LEU A 454 -15.44 -21.18 -0.38
CA LEU A 454 -16.20 -20.82 0.83
C LEU A 454 -15.46 -21.17 2.13
N GLY A 455 -14.72 -22.29 2.12
CA GLY A 455 -13.89 -22.70 3.26
C GLY A 455 -12.76 -21.71 3.57
N LEU A 456 -12.13 -21.13 2.53
CA LEU A 456 -11.06 -20.14 2.69
C LEU A 456 -11.63 -18.82 3.21
N TYR A 457 -12.74 -18.35 2.64
CA TYR A 457 -13.47 -17.17 3.14
C TYR A 457 -13.85 -17.33 4.61
N ALA A 458 -14.45 -18.46 4.98
CA ALA A 458 -14.87 -18.71 6.36
C ALA A 458 -13.67 -18.73 7.33
N ARG A 459 -12.56 -19.38 6.95
CA ARG A 459 -11.34 -19.40 7.77
C ARG A 459 -10.80 -18.00 8.01
N ILE A 460 -10.69 -17.17 6.97
CA ILE A 460 -10.11 -15.82 7.07
C ILE A 460 -11.07 -14.85 7.76
N LEU A 461 -12.28 -14.70 7.24
CA LEU A 461 -13.23 -13.67 7.68
C LEU A 461 -13.87 -14.02 9.04
N LEU A 462 -14.37 -15.25 9.19
CA LEU A 462 -15.07 -15.68 10.41
C LEU A 462 -14.14 -16.30 11.45
N GLY A 463 -13.04 -16.90 11.03
CA GLY A 463 -12.05 -17.48 11.94
C GLY A 463 -11.02 -16.46 12.42
N LEU A 464 -10.26 -15.89 11.48
CA LEU A 464 -9.15 -15.01 11.82
C LEU A 464 -9.63 -13.59 12.19
N GLN A 465 -10.23 -12.87 11.24
CA GLN A 465 -10.60 -11.47 11.42
C GLN A 465 -11.68 -11.24 12.48
N LEU A 466 -12.77 -12.02 12.44
CA LEU A 466 -13.85 -11.89 13.41
C LEU A 466 -13.32 -12.06 14.84
N GLY A 467 -12.40 -13.00 15.07
CA GLY A 467 -11.73 -13.17 16.37
C GLY A 467 -11.08 -11.88 16.86
N ASP A 468 -10.32 -11.21 15.98
CA ASP A 468 -9.62 -9.97 16.31
C ASP A 468 -10.61 -8.81 16.59
N TYR A 469 -11.70 -8.74 15.83
CA TYR A 469 -12.77 -7.76 16.07
C TYR A 469 -13.52 -8.01 17.38
N LEU A 470 -13.75 -9.27 17.75
CA LEU A 470 -14.40 -9.62 19.02
C LEU A 470 -13.52 -9.26 20.23
N LEU A 471 -12.21 -9.46 20.13
CA LEU A 471 -11.27 -9.03 21.17
C LEU A 471 -11.34 -7.52 21.37
N PHE A 472 -11.36 -6.74 20.28
CA PHE A 472 -11.46 -5.29 20.35
C PHE A 472 -12.84 -4.82 20.86
N ALA A 473 -13.93 -5.48 20.44
CA ALA A 473 -15.28 -5.16 20.88
C ALA A 473 -15.45 -5.36 22.40
N LEU A 474 -14.85 -6.41 22.95
CA LEU A 474 -14.89 -6.65 24.39
C LEU A 474 -14.09 -5.61 25.18
N LEU A 475 -12.92 -5.22 24.67
CA LEU A 475 -12.14 -4.11 25.23
C LEU A 475 -12.95 -2.80 25.22
N ALA A 476 -13.61 -2.49 24.11
CA ALA A 476 -14.41 -1.29 23.97
C ALA A 476 -15.56 -1.24 24.98
N ILE A 477 -16.33 -2.34 25.12
CA ILE A 477 -17.39 -2.44 26.12
C ILE A 477 -16.82 -2.30 27.54
N ALA A 478 -15.69 -2.96 27.83
CA ALA A 478 -15.05 -2.90 29.15
C ALA A 478 -14.64 -1.46 29.51
N MET A 479 -14.04 -0.72 28.58
CA MET A 479 -13.67 0.69 28.79
C MET A 479 -14.89 1.56 29.09
N HIS A 480 -15.98 1.42 28.32
CA HIS A 480 -17.21 2.16 28.57
C HIS A 480 -17.82 1.86 29.94
N VAL A 481 -17.76 0.59 30.38
CA VAL A 481 -18.27 0.20 31.69
C VAL A 481 -17.37 0.74 32.80
N ILE A 482 -16.05 0.57 32.72
CA ILE A 482 -15.11 0.99 33.77
C ILE A 482 -15.21 2.50 34.02
N VAL A 483 -15.14 3.29 32.95
CA VAL A 483 -15.06 4.75 33.01
C VAL A 483 -16.39 5.39 33.38
N ASP A 484 -17.52 4.76 33.03
CA ASP A 484 -18.88 5.26 33.28
C ASP A 484 -19.08 6.74 32.88
N GLN A 485 -18.43 7.13 31.77
CA GLN A 485 -18.65 8.40 31.08
C GLN A 485 -18.66 8.14 29.57
N LYS A 486 -19.78 8.43 28.89
CA LYS A 486 -19.98 8.09 27.47
C LYS A 486 -18.86 8.62 26.58
N TYR A 487 -18.60 9.92 26.62
CA TYR A 487 -17.63 10.57 25.74
C TYR A 487 -16.17 10.22 26.09
N VAL A 488 -15.84 10.14 27.38
CA VAL A 488 -14.50 9.70 27.82
C VAL A 488 -14.26 8.24 27.41
N GLY A 489 -15.27 7.38 27.53
CA GLY A 489 -15.21 5.99 27.05
C GLY A 489 -14.88 5.89 25.57
N HIS A 490 -15.60 6.62 24.70
CA HIS A 490 -15.29 6.64 23.27
C HIS A 490 -13.84 7.08 23.01
N THR A 491 -13.40 8.13 23.70
CA THR A 491 -12.05 8.66 23.51
C THR A 491 -10.96 7.69 23.96
N LEU A 492 -11.18 6.97 25.07
CA LEU A 492 -10.24 5.96 25.55
C LEU A 492 -10.18 4.74 24.64
N VAL A 493 -11.29 4.34 24.02
CA VAL A 493 -11.30 3.27 23.00
C VAL A 493 -10.50 3.70 21.77
N LEU A 494 -10.65 4.95 21.32
CA LEU A 494 -9.85 5.50 20.22
C LEU A 494 -8.36 5.59 20.59
N LEU A 495 -8.04 5.99 21.82
CA LEU A 495 -6.67 6.03 22.31
C LEU A 495 -6.07 4.62 22.35
N ALA A 496 -6.81 3.62 22.84
CA ALA A 496 -6.36 2.22 22.83
C ALA A 496 -6.15 1.71 21.39
N TYR A 497 -7.04 2.07 20.47
CA TYR A 497 -6.86 1.76 19.04
C TYR A 497 -5.60 2.42 18.46
N ALA A 498 -5.36 3.69 18.76
CA ALA A 498 -4.16 4.41 18.33
C ALA A 498 -2.88 3.79 18.92
N LEU A 499 -2.85 3.52 20.23
CA LEU A 499 -1.69 2.92 20.89
C LEU A 499 -1.36 1.52 20.34
N THR A 500 -2.38 0.71 20.05
CA THR A 500 -2.17 -0.63 19.45
C THR A 500 -1.74 -0.57 17.99
N THR A 501 -2.20 0.45 17.26
CA THR A 501 -1.84 0.70 15.87
C THR A 501 -0.39 1.18 15.72
N PHE A 502 0.05 2.08 16.59
CA PHE A 502 1.35 2.76 16.49
C PHE A 502 2.39 2.23 17.48
N ALA A 503 2.17 1.02 18.03
CA ALA A 503 3.04 0.45 19.05
C ALA A 503 4.50 0.30 18.58
N THR A 504 4.72 -0.23 17.38
CA THR A 504 6.05 -0.40 16.77
C THR A 504 6.79 0.94 16.68
N SER A 505 6.12 2.00 16.25
CA SER A 505 6.71 3.34 16.16
C SER A 505 7.06 3.96 17.51
N LEU A 506 6.40 3.53 18.58
CA LEU A 506 6.74 3.89 19.96
C LEU A 506 7.87 3.01 20.55
N GLY A 507 8.49 2.14 19.73
CA GLY A 507 9.52 1.19 20.15
C GLY A 507 8.97 -0.06 20.86
N ILE A 508 7.66 -0.32 20.77
CA ILE A 508 7.01 -1.49 21.37
C ILE A 508 6.84 -2.58 20.30
N ASP A 509 7.92 -3.32 20.06
CA ASP A 509 7.97 -4.37 19.04
C ASP A 509 7.43 -5.73 19.51
N GLN A 510 7.10 -5.88 20.81
CA GLN A 510 6.65 -7.14 21.39
C GLN A 510 5.13 -7.32 21.25
N PRO A 511 4.64 -8.30 20.44
CA PRO A 511 3.21 -8.52 20.26
C PRO A 511 2.49 -8.91 21.54
N MET A 512 3.19 -9.46 22.53
CA MET A 512 2.61 -9.81 23.84
C MET A 512 2.26 -8.59 24.71
N LEU A 513 2.83 -7.41 24.41
CA LEU A 513 2.57 -6.16 25.12
C LEU A 513 1.45 -5.33 24.49
N VAL A 514 1.08 -5.65 23.26
CA VAL A 514 0.13 -4.89 22.45
C VAL A 514 -1.15 -5.70 22.31
N TYR A 515 -2.22 -5.28 22.98
CA TYR A 515 -3.49 -6.00 22.94
C TYR A 515 -3.97 -6.25 21.50
N ARG A 516 -4.43 -7.48 21.20
CA ARG A 516 -4.82 -7.97 19.85
C ARG A 516 -3.64 -8.15 18.87
N SER A 517 -2.40 -7.86 19.25
CA SER A 517 -1.25 -8.04 18.37
C SER A 517 -0.81 -9.51 18.30
N ASP A 518 -0.31 -9.90 17.14
CA ASP A 518 0.23 -11.20 16.82
C ASP A 518 1.33 -11.08 15.76
N PRO A 519 2.12 -12.15 15.47
CA PRO A 519 3.21 -12.12 14.50
C PRO A 519 2.78 -11.98 13.02
N GLY A 520 1.48 -11.91 12.73
CA GLY A 520 0.92 -11.85 11.40
C GLY A 520 0.67 -13.23 10.77
N TRP A 521 -0.37 -13.32 9.95
CA TRP A 521 -0.67 -14.47 9.11
C TRP A 521 -0.62 -14.06 7.63
N SER A 522 -0.30 -15.01 6.76
CA SER A 522 -0.38 -14.78 5.32
C SER A 522 -0.86 -16.04 4.62
N TYR A 523 -1.56 -15.87 3.51
CA TYR A 523 -2.07 -16.96 2.68
C TYR A 523 -1.62 -16.76 1.23
N SER A 524 -1.27 -17.86 0.57
CA SER A 524 -1.08 -17.93 -0.88
C SER A 524 -1.50 -19.33 -1.36
N ASP A 525 -1.78 -19.52 -2.64
CA ASP A 525 -2.34 -20.77 -3.16
C ASP A 525 -1.30 -21.91 -3.13
N LEU A 526 -0.04 -21.60 -3.48
CA LEU A 526 1.10 -22.52 -3.46
C LEU A 526 1.47 -22.96 -2.04
N ARG A 527 1.42 -22.06 -1.05
CA ARG A 527 1.85 -22.33 0.34
C ARG A 527 0.69 -22.69 1.28
N GLY A 528 -0.52 -22.21 1.01
CA GLY A 528 -1.56 -22.07 2.02
C GLY A 528 -1.15 -21.10 3.15
N PHE A 529 -1.68 -21.31 4.35
CA PHE A 529 -1.24 -20.56 5.55
C PHE A 529 0.17 -20.96 6.03
N GLY A 530 0.67 -22.14 5.64
CA GLY A 530 1.99 -22.64 6.04
C GLY A 530 2.24 -22.54 7.56
N PRO A 531 3.46 -22.16 7.99
CA PRO A 531 3.81 -22.06 9.40
C PRO A 531 3.20 -20.85 10.13
N THR A 532 2.46 -19.97 9.44
CA THR A 532 2.00 -18.72 10.05
C THR A 532 0.80 -18.86 10.97
N LEU A 533 -0.03 -19.88 10.74
CA LEU A 533 -1.31 -20.00 11.45
C LEU A 533 -1.15 -20.36 12.92
N ALA A 534 -0.28 -21.31 13.25
CA ALA A 534 -0.16 -21.82 14.61
C ALA A 534 0.29 -20.76 15.63
N PRO A 535 1.32 -19.92 15.36
CA PRO A 535 1.69 -18.82 16.25
C PRO A 535 0.54 -17.84 16.48
N VAL A 536 -0.16 -17.43 15.41
CA VAL A 536 -1.30 -16.52 15.51
C VAL A 536 -2.42 -17.08 16.39
N LEU A 537 -2.73 -18.37 16.27
CA LEU A 537 -3.75 -19.01 17.12
C LEU A 537 -3.35 -19.03 18.61
N TRP A 538 -2.07 -19.21 18.93
CA TRP A 538 -1.57 -19.12 20.30
C TRP A 538 -1.68 -17.69 20.86
N PHE A 539 -1.31 -16.68 20.07
CA PHE A 539 -1.50 -15.27 20.44
C PHE A 539 -2.97 -14.92 20.63
N ARG A 540 -3.86 -15.43 19.76
CA ARG A 540 -5.31 -15.26 19.95
C ARG A 540 -5.82 -15.91 21.22
N LEU A 541 -5.34 -17.11 21.56
CA LEU A 541 -5.72 -17.76 22.81
C LEU A 541 -5.25 -16.96 24.03
N TYR A 542 -4.01 -16.43 23.98
CA TYR A 542 -3.47 -15.55 25.00
C TYR A 542 -4.32 -14.28 25.19
N TRP A 543 -4.64 -13.60 24.09
CA TRP A 543 -5.48 -12.39 24.16
C TRP A 543 -6.93 -12.70 24.52
N ALA A 544 -7.48 -13.84 24.13
CA ALA A 544 -8.80 -14.30 24.56
C ALA A 544 -8.85 -14.56 26.07
N ALA A 545 -7.76 -15.04 26.67
CA ALA A 545 -7.64 -15.20 28.12
C ALA A 545 -7.67 -13.84 28.85
N TRP A 546 -6.94 -12.84 28.33
CA TRP A 546 -7.01 -11.46 28.81
C TRP A 546 -8.41 -10.86 28.62
N ALA A 547 -9.03 -11.10 27.47
CA ALA A 547 -10.36 -10.63 27.18
C ALA A 547 -11.40 -11.25 28.13
N LEU A 548 -11.22 -12.52 28.54
CA LEU A 548 -12.05 -13.16 29.57
C LEU A 548 -11.91 -12.47 30.93
N LEU A 549 -10.70 -12.03 31.32
CA LEU A 549 -10.50 -11.20 32.52
C LEU A 549 -11.20 -9.84 32.38
N LEU A 550 -11.12 -9.21 31.21
CA LEU A 550 -11.86 -7.97 30.92
C LEU A 550 -13.39 -8.19 31.01
N ALA A 551 -13.90 -9.33 30.56
CA ALA A 551 -15.33 -9.68 30.71
C ALA A 551 -15.72 -9.86 32.18
N VAL A 552 -14.86 -10.48 33.00
CA VAL A 552 -15.08 -10.57 34.45
C VAL A 552 -15.10 -9.18 35.08
N ALA A 553 -14.14 -8.32 34.77
CA ALA A 553 -14.10 -6.94 35.25
C ALA A 553 -15.36 -6.15 34.82
N THR A 554 -15.76 -6.28 33.56
CA THR A 554 -16.99 -5.68 32.99
C THR A 554 -18.23 -6.13 33.77
N ARG A 555 -18.35 -7.41 34.10
CA ARG A 555 -19.46 -7.94 34.91
C ARG A 555 -19.45 -7.37 36.33
N LEU A 556 -18.30 -7.37 36.99
CA LEU A 556 -18.18 -6.94 38.39
C LEU A 556 -18.50 -5.45 38.55
N LEU A 557 -17.99 -4.64 37.61
CA LEU A 557 -18.12 -3.18 37.61
C LEU A 557 -19.35 -2.66 36.85
N TRP A 558 -20.22 -3.55 36.36
CA TRP A 558 -21.45 -3.16 35.66
C TRP A 558 -22.28 -2.20 36.52
N VAL A 559 -22.53 -1.00 36.00
CA VAL A 559 -23.22 0.07 36.71
C VAL A 559 -24.71 -0.25 36.76
N ARG A 560 -25.25 -0.36 37.97
CA ARG A 560 -26.65 -0.68 38.26
C ARG A 560 -27.10 0.16 39.45
N GLY A 561 -28.20 0.91 39.30
CA GLY A 561 -28.72 1.83 40.32
C GLY A 561 -28.19 3.27 40.20
N THR A 562 -28.53 4.09 41.18
CA THR A 562 -28.24 5.54 41.19
C THR A 562 -26.85 5.90 41.73
N GLU A 563 -26.21 4.98 42.47
CA GLU A 563 -24.86 5.12 43.01
C GLU A 563 -23.80 4.90 41.92
N ARG A 564 -23.15 5.99 41.46
CA ARG A 564 -22.22 5.97 40.31
C ARG A 564 -20.74 6.04 40.70
N GLY A 565 -20.42 6.27 41.97
CA GLY A 565 -19.04 6.41 42.44
C GLY A 565 -18.22 5.14 42.27
N LEU A 566 -16.95 5.28 41.84
CA LEU A 566 -16.02 4.15 41.66
C LEU A 566 -15.83 3.36 42.97
N ALA A 567 -15.77 4.04 44.12
CA ALA A 567 -15.63 3.41 45.43
C ALA A 567 -16.80 2.49 45.76
N ALA A 568 -18.05 2.94 45.52
CA ALA A 568 -19.25 2.12 45.72
C ALA A 568 -19.26 0.90 44.77
N ARG A 569 -18.85 1.09 43.52
CA ARG A 569 -18.76 0.01 42.53
C ARG A 569 -17.71 -1.04 42.90
N LEU A 570 -16.57 -0.64 43.47
CA LEU A 570 -15.54 -1.55 43.98
C LEU A 570 -16.02 -2.34 45.21
N GLN A 571 -16.76 -1.70 46.12
CA GLN A 571 -17.40 -2.40 47.24
C GLN A 571 -18.43 -3.41 46.76
N LEU A 572 -19.24 -3.04 45.77
CA LEU A 572 -20.22 -3.93 45.15
C LEU A 572 -19.54 -5.08 44.39
N ALA A 573 -18.41 -4.82 43.72
CA ALA A 573 -17.63 -5.85 43.03
C ALA A 573 -17.15 -6.93 44.01
N ARG A 574 -16.70 -6.57 45.22
CA ARG A 574 -16.34 -7.54 46.27
C ARG A 574 -17.53 -8.43 46.63
N ARG A 575 -18.73 -7.86 46.78
CA ARG A 575 -19.97 -8.61 47.05
C ARG A 575 -20.40 -9.49 45.88
N ARG A 576 -20.11 -9.07 44.64
CA ARG A 576 -20.39 -9.81 43.39
C ARG A 576 -19.38 -10.92 43.08
N PHE A 577 -18.26 -10.97 43.79
CA PHE A 577 -17.20 -11.97 43.60
C PHE A 577 -17.60 -13.31 44.22
N THR A 578 -18.41 -14.06 43.46
CA THR A 578 -18.92 -15.39 43.85
C THR A 578 -17.94 -16.50 43.46
N ARG A 579 -18.10 -17.71 44.03
CA ARG A 579 -17.26 -18.89 43.68
C ARG A 579 -17.14 -19.13 42.17
N PRO A 580 -18.21 -19.06 41.35
CA PRO A 580 -18.08 -19.20 39.89
C PRO A 580 -17.20 -18.12 39.26
N VAL A 581 -17.32 -16.86 39.71
CA VAL A 581 -16.47 -15.76 39.23
C VAL A 581 -15.02 -15.97 39.64
N GLY A 582 -14.78 -16.44 40.86
CA GLY A 582 -13.44 -16.81 41.33
C GLY A 582 -12.80 -17.92 40.48
N VAL A 583 -13.56 -18.98 40.16
CA VAL A 583 -13.08 -20.08 39.31
C VAL A 583 -12.78 -19.59 37.89
N THR A 584 -13.66 -18.79 37.28
CA THR A 584 -13.40 -18.21 35.95
C THR A 584 -12.17 -17.31 35.95
N THR A 585 -12.01 -16.48 36.98
CA THR A 585 -10.83 -15.62 37.13
C THR A 585 -9.56 -16.45 37.25
N LEU A 586 -9.55 -17.47 38.11
CA LEU A 586 -8.40 -18.35 38.29
C LEU A 586 -8.05 -19.09 36.99
N ALA A 587 -9.05 -19.62 36.29
CA ALA A 587 -8.85 -20.30 35.01
C ALA A 587 -8.27 -19.35 33.94
N ALA A 588 -8.82 -18.15 33.80
CA ALA A 588 -8.35 -17.14 32.85
C ALA A 588 -6.90 -16.70 33.18
N THR A 589 -6.60 -16.41 34.44
CA THR A 589 -5.23 -16.05 34.88
C THR A 589 -4.26 -17.21 34.66
N SER A 590 -4.66 -18.46 34.95
CA SER A 590 -3.83 -19.63 34.69
C SER A 590 -3.52 -19.79 33.21
N LEU A 591 -4.50 -19.52 32.34
CA LEU A 591 -4.32 -19.56 30.88
C LEU A 591 -3.40 -18.43 30.39
N VAL A 592 -3.53 -17.21 30.93
CA VAL A 592 -2.61 -16.09 30.63
C VAL A 592 -1.17 -16.47 31.00
N VAL A 593 -0.95 -17.04 32.19
CA VAL A 593 0.40 -17.41 32.64
C VAL A 593 0.96 -18.58 31.83
N ALA A 594 0.17 -19.64 31.59
CA ALA A 594 0.63 -20.81 30.86
C ALA A 594 0.91 -20.52 29.38
N VAL A 595 -0.05 -19.88 28.68
CA VAL A 595 0.10 -19.52 27.26
C VAL A 595 1.11 -18.38 27.12
N GLY A 596 1.08 -17.40 28.01
CA GLY A 596 2.06 -16.32 28.04
C GLY A 596 3.48 -16.83 28.26
N GLY A 597 3.67 -17.79 29.18
CA GLY A 597 4.97 -18.43 29.39
C GLY A 597 5.44 -19.21 28.15
N TYR A 598 4.56 -19.93 27.47
CA TYR A 598 4.87 -20.59 26.20
C TYR A 598 5.22 -19.60 25.09
N LEU A 599 4.45 -18.52 24.93
CA LEU A 599 4.73 -17.46 23.95
C LEU A 599 6.07 -16.79 24.24
N PHE A 600 6.31 -16.38 25.49
CA PHE A 600 7.57 -15.77 25.93
C PHE A 600 8.76 -16.70 25.68
N TYR A 601 8.62 -18.00 25.96
CA TYR A 601 9.67 -18.97 25.67
C TYR A 601 9.98 -19.04 24.16
N ASN A 602 8.96 -19.00 23.30
CA ASN A 602 9.16 -18.99 21.85
C ASN A 602 9.77 -17.67 21.35
N THR A 603 9.22 -16.53 21.75
CA THR A 603 9.52 -15.21 21.18
C THR A 603 10.62 -14.44 21.90
N ALA A 604 11.03 -14.87 23.10
CA ALA A 604 12.09 -14.21 23.87
C ALA A 604 13.27 -15.14 24.17
N VAL A 605 13.05 -16.45 24.33
CA VAL A 605 14.13 -17.41 24.65
C VAL A 605 14.63 -18.13 23.39
N LEU A 606 13.74 -18.78 22.63
CA LEU A 606 14.13 -19.49 21.40
C LEU A 606 14.48 -18.54 20.25
N ARG A 607 13.73 -17.44 20.13
CA ARG A 607 13.89 -16.43 19.08
C ARG A 607 13.90 -15.04 19.69
N ALA A 608 14.98 -14.69 20.39
CA ALA A 608 15.13 -13.38 21.00
C ALA A 608 14.82 -12.26 20.00
N PRO A 609 14.06 -11.22 20.42
CA PRO A 609 13.67 -10.14 19.53
C PRO A 609 14.91 -9.36 19.12
N SER A 610 15.03 -9.02 17.84
CA SER A 610 15.89 -7.92 17.41
C SER A 610 15.01 -6.72 17.15
N THR A 611 15.18 -5.64 17.92
CA THR A 611 14.50 -4.37 17.64
C THR A 611 15.07 -3.72 16.38
N GLY A 612 14.38 -2.72 15.83
CA GLY A 612 14.92 -1.89 14.74
C GLY A 612 16.28 -1.27 15.10
N ASP A 613 16.41 -0.82 16.35
CA ASP A 613 17.68 -0.28 16.88
C ASP A 613 18.78 -1.34 16.90
N ASP A 614 18.47 -2.61 17.20
CA ASP A 614 19.47 -3.68 17.19
C ASP A 614 19.99 -3.97 15.78
N ALA A 615 19.15 -3.84 14.76
CA ALA A 615 19.57 -3.97 13.35
C ALA A 615 20.53 -2.83 12.98
N VAL A 616 20.17 -1.58 13.31
CA VAL A 616 21.05 -0.42 13.10
C VAL A 616 22.37 -0.58 13.85
N ARG A 617 22.34 -0.97 15.13
CA ARG A 617 23.56 -1.21 15.93
C ARG A 617 24.45 -2.29 15.32
N ARG A 618 23.88 -3.40 14.82
CA ARG A 618 24.65 -4.47 14.15
C ARG A 618 25.28 -3.96 12.85
N SER A 619 24.56 -3.21 12.03
CA SER A 619 25.10 -2.60 10.81
C SER A 619 26.25 -1.63 11.11
N VAL A 620 26.09 -0.79 12.14
CA VAL A 620 27.14 0.14 12.59
C VAL A 620 28.36 -0.62 13.12
N ALA A 621 28.14 -1.66 13.94
CA ALA A 621 29.23 -2.48 14.48
C ALA A 621 29.99 -3.21 13.37
N TYR A 622 29.26 -3.80 12.41
CA TYR A 622 29.83 -4.45 11.23
C TYR A 622 30.69 -3.48 10.42
N GLU A 623 30.19 -2.27 10.14
CA GLU A 623 30.94 -1.25 9.41
C GLU A 623 32.18 -0.79 10.17
N ARG A 624 32.08 -0.50 11.48
CA ARG A 624 33.23 -0.03 12.27
C ARG A 624 34.33 -1.09 12.42
N LEU A 625 33.95 -2.36 12.61
CA LEU A 625 34.91 -3.44 12.83
C LEU A 625 35.51 -3.96 11.52
N TYR A 626 34.69 -4.07 10.48
CA TYR A 626 35.04 -4.78 9.25
C TYR A 626 35.12 -3.91 8.00
N GLY A 627 34.63 -2.66 8.05
CA GLY A 627 34.72 -1.72 6.92
C GLY A 627 36.15 -1.42 6.48
N ARG A 628 37.14 -1.58 7.37
CA ARG A 628 38.57 -1.49 7.02
C ARG A 628 39.05 -2.55 6.01
N PHE A 629 38.26 -3.61 5.78
CA PHE A 629 38.54 -4.67 4.82
C PHE A 629 37.81 -4.47 3.48
N GLU A 630 37.06 -3.37 3.33
CA GLU A 630 36.45 -3.00 2.05
C GLU A 630 37.56 -2.79 1.00
N GLY A 631 37.43 -3.48 -0.14
CA GLY A 631 38.41 -3.44 -1.23
C GLY A 631 39.66 -4.32 -1.03
N ALA A 632 39.76 -5.09 0.06
CA ALA A 632 40.86 -6.05 0.22
C ALA A 632 40.84 -7.11 -0.90
N PRO A 633 42.00 -7.50 -1.48
CA PRO A 633 42.06 -8.57 -2.47
C PRO A 633 41.49 -9.87 -1.90
N GLN A 634 40.50 -10.45 -2.58
CA GLN A 634 39.85 -11.70 -2.18
C GLN A 634 39.76 -12.65 -3.38
N PRO A 635 39.82 -13.98 -3.15
CA PRO A 635 39.71 -14.94 -4.24
C PRO A 635 38.27 -14.95 -4.75
N GLN A 636 38.09 -15.01 -6.07
CA GLN A 636 36.78 -15.00 -6.70
C GLN A 636 36.19 -16.41 -6.74
N LEU A 637 34.88 -16.51 -6.61
CA LEU A 637 34.17 -17.79 -6.73
C LEU A 637 34.17 -18.24 -8.20
N ALA A 638 34.64 -19.46 -8.47
CA ALA A 638 34.70 -20.03 -9.83
C ALA A 638 33.74 -21.20 -10.03
N SER A 639 33.51 -22.02 -9.00
CA SER A 639 32.54 -23.10 -9.05
C SER A 639 31.90 -23.39 -7.70
N VAL A 640 30.64 -23.82 -7.72
CA VAL A 640 29.84 -24.18 -6.56
C VAL A 640 29.32 -25.60 -6.73
N ARG A 641 29.65 -26.49 -5.78
CA ARG A 641 29.03 -27.80 -5.66
C ARG A 641 28.16 -27.84 -4.39
N LEU A 642 26.91 -28.27 -4.52
CA LEU A 642 25.97 -28.36 -3.41
C LEU A 642 25.30 -29.73 -3.35
N ARG A 643 25.20 -30.26 -2.13
CA ARG A 643 24.24 -31.30 -1.77
C ARG A 643 23.25 -30.69 -0.80
N VAL A 644 22.00 -30.55 -1.23
CA VAL A 644 20.92 -29.92 -0.49
C VAL A 644 19.90 -30.97 -0.11
N GLU A 645 19.65 -31.10 1.18
CA GLU A 645 18.62 -31.96 1.74
C GLU A 645 17.52 -31.07 2.32
N LEU A 646 16.44 -30.89 1.56
CA LEU A 646 15.26 -30.17 2.01
C LEU A 646 14.35 -31.12 2.80
N HIS A 647 13.85 -30.64 3.93
CA HIS A 647 12.85 -31.29 4.78
C HIS A 647 11.62 -30.37 4.91
N PRO A 648 10.82 -30.21 3.84
CA PRO A 648 9.68 -29.27 3.81
C PRO A 648 8.69 -29.46 4.96
N THR A 649 8.33 -30.71 5.26
CA THR A 649 7.41 -31.07 6.35
C THR A 649 7.89 -30.64 7.74
N GLU A 650 9.20 -30.65 7.96
CA GLU A 650 9.84 -30.21 9.21
C GLU A 650 10.19 -28.71 9.21
N GLY A 651 10.09 -28.04 8.06
CA GLY A 651 10.58 -26.67 7.89
C GLY A 651 12.11 -26.55 8.02
N ALA A 652 12.84 -27.62 7.67
CA ALA A 652 14.29 -27.71 7.87
C ALA A 652 15.04 -27.96 6.56
N ALA A 653 16.33 -27.63 6.55
CA ALA A 653 17.21 -27.92 5.44
C ALA A 653 18.66 -28.09 5.89
N ASP A 654 19.38 -29.00 5.24
CA ASP A 654 20.83 -29.17 5.38
C ASP A 654 21.49 -28.99 4.01
N ILE A 655 22.59 -28.25 3.98
CA ILE A 655 23.37 -27.99 2.78
C ILE A 655 24.82 -28.32 3.07
N ASP A 656 25.37 -29.29 2.35
CA ASP A 656 26.80 -29.53 2.28
C ASP A 656 27.32 -28.89 0.99
N GLY A 657 28.25 -27.93 1.12
CA GLY A 657 28.72 -27.12 0.01
C GLY A 657 30.24 -27.14 -0.13
N SER A 658 30.70 -26.97 -1.36
CA SER A 658 32.11 -26.82 -1.70
C SER A 658 32.27 -25.74 -2.77
N TYR A 659 33.14 -24.77 -2.48
CA TYR A 659 33.52 -23.72 -3.42
C TYR A 659 34.93 -23.99 -3.96
N ARG A 660 35.12 -23.72 -5.25
CA ARG A 660 36.44 -23.49 -5.82
C ARG A 660 36.63 -21.99 -5.98
N LEU A 661 37.60 -21.44 -5.26
CA LEU A 661 37.95 -20.03 -5.34
C LEU A 661 39.25 -19.87 -6.15
N VAL A 662 39.35 -18.83 -6.95
CA VAL A 662 40.52 -18.55 -7.81
C VAL A 662 41.04 -17.16 -7.49
N ASN A 663 42.36 -17.02 -7.35
CA ASN A 663 42.97 -15.70 -7.24
C ASN A 663 43.07 -15.06 -8.64
N ALA A 664 42.03 -14.31 -9.03
CA ALA A 664 42.05 -13.53 -10.27
C ALA A 664 42.76 -12.17 -10.12
N SER A 665 43.30 -11.85 -8.93
CA SER A 665 44.01 -10.60 -8.68
C SER A 665 45.48 -10.70 -9.10
N GLY A 666 46.13 -9.55 -9.29
CA GLY A 666 47.57 -9.48 -9.59
C GLY A 666 48.48 -9.66 -8.37
N VAL A 667 47.94 -9.91 -7.18
CA VAL A 667 48.69 -10.02 -5.92
C VAL A 667 48.42 -11.34 -5.22
N ALA A 668 49.39 -11.86 -4.47
CA ALA A 668 49.17 -13.06 -3.66
C ALA A 668 48.21 -12.76 -2.50
N ILE A 669 47.28 -13.67 -2.22
CA ILE A 669 46.27 -13.53 -1.16
C ILE A 669 46.65 -14.45 -0.01
N ASP A 670 47.00 -13.89 1.14
CA ASP A 670 47.29 -14.66 2.36
C ASP A 670 46.07 -14.82 3.27
N THR A 671 45.05 -13.97 3.12
CA THR A 671 43.94 -13.87 4.06
C THR A 671 42.60 -13.92 3.33
N VAL A 672 41.74 -14.87 3.72
CA VAL A 672 40.39 -15.05 3.19
C VAL A 672 39.37 -14.59 4.22
N HIS A 673 38.59 -13.59 3.83
CA HIS A 673 37.44 -13.08 4.56
C HIS A 673 36.19 -13.77 4.06
N VAL A 674 35.34 -14.24 4.98
CA VAL A 674 34.09 -14.91 4.64
C VAL A 674 32.97 -14.37 5.50
N ALA A 675 31.93 -13.86 4.86
CA ALA A 675 30.70 -13.46 5.51
C ALA A 675 29.70 -14.62 5.50
N THR A 676 29.30 -15.07 6.69
CA THR A 676 28.30 -16.12 6.87
C THR A 676 26.93 -15.50 7.12
N ALA A 677 25.87 -16.17 6.69
CA ALA A 677 24.51 -15.76 7.01
C ALA A 677 24.23 -15.89 8.52
N THR A 678 23.51 -14.92 9.09
CA THR A 678 23.19 -14.91 10.54
C THR A 678 21.85 -15.60 10.85
N ARG A 679 21.03 -15.89 9.83
CA ARG A 679 19.73 -16.56 9.99
C ARG A 679 19.82 -18.10 10.01
N VAL A 680 20.94 -18.64 9.58
CA VAL A 680 21.22 -20.08 9.50
C VAL A 680 22.52 -20.42 10.21
N GLY A 681 22.64 -21.65 10.69
CA GLY A 681 23.88 -22.12 11.30
C GLY A 681 24.89 -22.48 10.22
N THR A 682 26.03 -21.80 10.17
CA THR A 682 27.15 -22.18 9.30
C THR A 682 28.22 -22.89 10.12
N GLY A 683 28.50 -24.15 9.76
CA GLY A 683 29.55 -24.96 10.39
C GLY A 683 30.96 -24.42 10.15
N GLU A 684 31.97 -25.19 10.52
CA GLU A 684 33.37 -24.82 10.28
C GLU A 684 33.66 -24.77 8.78
N LEU A 685 34.43 -23.76 8.35
CA LEU A 685 34.91 -23.65 6.98
C LEU A 685 36.26 -24.37 6.88
N ARG A 686 36.39 -25.29 5.92
CA ARG A 686 37.60 -26.09 5.74
C ARG A 686 38.23 -25.80 4.40
N PHE A 687 39.54 -25.61 4.40
CA PHE A 687 40.31 -25.38 3.19
C PHE A 687 41.11 -26.63 2.82
N ASP A 688 41.38 -26.82 1.54
CA ASP A 688 42.24 -27.91 1.03
C ASP A 688 43.73 -27.76 1.41
N ARG A 689 44.08 -26.67 2.08
CA ARG A 689 45.41 -26.32 2.57
C ARG A 689 45.33 -25.84 4.02
N ALA A 690 46.47 -25.86 4.70
CA ALA A 690 46.55 -25.38 6.08
C ALA A 690 46.18 -23.89 6.16
N ALA A 691 45.23 -23.55 7.03
CA ALA A 691 44.79 -22.20 7.29
C ALA A 691 44.52 -22.02 8.80
N THR A 692 44.93 -20.88 9.34
CA THR A 692 44.71 -20.52 10.73
C THR A 692 43.50 -19.60 10.84
N ARG A 693 42.60 -19.91 11.77
CA ARG A 693 41.39 -19.13 12.02
C ARG A 693 41.71 -17.90 12.87
N ALA A 694 41.87 -16.75 12.23
CA ALA A 694 42.24 -15.50 12.90
C ALA A 694 41.04 -14.84 13.61
N LEU A 695 39.84 -14.95 13.04
CA LEU A 695 38.62 -14.38 13.62
C LEU A 695 37.38 -15.21 13.27
N VAL A 696 36.50 -15.40 14.25
CA VAL A 696 35.12 -15.84 14.03
C VAL A 696 34.20 -14.95 14.85
N ASP A 697 33.38 -14.18 14.14
CA ASP A 697 32.29 -13.40 14.71
C ASP A 697 30.97 -13.95 14.19
N ASP A 698 30.36 -14.85 14.95
CA ASP A 698 29.05 -15.41 14.62
C ASP A 698 27.90 -14.42 14.86
N THR A 699 28.13 -13.33 15.62
CA THR A 699 27.11 -12.31 15.91
C THR A 699 26.86 -11.43 14.70
N LEU A 700 27.94 -10.98 14.06
CA LEU A 700 27.90 -10.16 12.84
C LEU A 700 28.07 -10.99 11.56
N GLY A 701 28.35 -12.29 11.69
CA GLY A 701 28.51 -13.24 10.61
C GLY A 701 29.74 -12.94 9.75
N HIS A 702 30.90 -12.69 10.37
CA HIS A 702 32.17 -12.40 9.68
C HIS A 702 33.30 -13.28 10.20
N ARG A 703 34.04 -13.93 9.31
CA ARG A 703 35.13 -14.84 9.65
C ARG A 703 36.37 -14.52 8.83
N VAL A 704 37.56 -14.71 9.42
CA VAL A 704 38.86 -14.42 8.79
C VAL A 704 39.79 -15.61 8.98
N TYR A 705 40.36 -16.08 7.87
CA TYR A 705 41.29 -17.21 7.81
C TYR A 705 42.58 -16.78 7.13
N VAL A 706 43.70 -17.06 7.78
CA VAL A 706 45.05 -16.79 7.24
C VAL A 706 45.62 -18.09 6.71
N LEU A 707 45.90 -18.14 5.41
CA LEU A 707 46.49 -19.29 4.74
C LEU A 707 47.96 -19.45 5.17
N ALA A 708 48.38 -20.68 5.48
CA ALA A 708 49.79 -20.94 5.82
C ALA A 708 50.73 -20.68 4.64
N ALA A 709 50.25 -20.91 3.42
CA ALA A 709 50.90 -20.51 2.18
C ALA A 709 49.96 -19.55 1.43
N PRO A 710 50.41 -18.30 1.13
CA PRO A 710 49.63 -17.36 0.35
C PRO A 710 49.22 -17.96 -1.00
N LEU A 711 48.01 -17.64 -1.47
CA LEU A 711 47.47 -18.06 -2.75
C LEU A 711 48.03 -17.17 -3.87
N PRO A 712 48.92 -17.67 -4.75
CA PRO A 712 49.49 -16.86 -5.83
C PRO A 712 48.44 -16.45 -6.88
N PRO A 713 48.68 -15.38 -7.65
CA PRO A 713 47.85 -15.04 -8.82
C PRO A 713 47.65 -16.24 -9.75
N GLY A 714 46.40 -16.49 -10.15
CA GLY A 714 46.01 -17.61 -11.00
C GLY A 714 45.86 -18.96 -10.30
N ASP A 715 46.33 -19.14 -9.06
CA ASP A 715 46.12 -20.37 -8.29
C ASP A 715 44.69 -20.47 -7.74
N SER A 716 44.27 -21.68 -7.37
CA SER A 716 42.93 -21.97 -6.85
C SER A 716 42.95 -22.71 -5.50
N LEU A 717 41.92 -22.49 -4.70
CA LEU A 717 41.73 -23.13 -3.40
C LEU A 717 40.31 -23.71 -3.29
N ARG A 718 40.16 -24.86 -2.63
CA ARG A 718 38.83 -25.41 -2.29
C ARG A 718 38.44 -25.01 -0.87
N MET A 719 37.20 -24.55 -0.72
CA MET A 719 36.58 -24.25 0.58
C MET A 719 35.31 -25.07 0.76
N ASP A 720 35.31 -25.97 1.74
CA ASP A 720 34.18 -26.81 2.10
C ASP A 720 33.43 -26.21 3.30
N PHE A 721 32.09 -26.30 3.30
CA PHE A 721 31.24 -25.74 4.36
C PHE A 721 29.93 -26.52 4.51
N THR A 722 29.28 -26.33 5.65
CA THR A 722 27.95 -26.88 5.92
C THR A 722 27.03 -25.78 6.41
N VAL A 723 25.82 -25.69 5.86
CA VAL A 723 24.75 -24.79 6.33
C VAL A 723 23.60 -25.64 6.84
N ARG A 724 23.10 -25.32 8.03
CA ARG A 724 21.97 -26.01 8.65
C ARG A 724 20.89 -25.02 9.04
N HIS A 725 19.68 -25.28 8.58
CA HIS A 725 18.48 -24.56 8.93
C HIS A 725 17.53 -25.50 9.67
N ARG A 726 17.37 -25.28 10.98
CA ARG A 726 16.43 -26.01 11.84
C ARG A 726 15.74 -25.01 12.76
N PRO A 727 14.73 -24.29 12.28
CA PRO A 727 14.08 -23.25 13.07
C PRO A 727 13.43 -23.88 14.30
N ARG A 728 13.70 -23.30 15.47
CA ARG A 728 13.00 -23.65 16.72
C ARG A 728 12.16 -22.46 17.16
N GLY A 729 10.94 -22.75 17.59
CA GLY A 729 9.94 -21.75 17.95
C GLY A 729 9.62 -20.78 16.82
N PHE A 730 9.00 -19.66 17.17
CA PHE A 730 8.63 -18.59 16.24
C PHE A 730 9.02 -17.23 16.83
N ALA A 731 9.42 -16.30 15.98
CA ALA A 731 9.84 -14.97 16.39
C ALA A 731 8.63 -14.03 16.55
N SER A 732 8.82 -12.94 17.29
CA SER A 732 7.86 -11.84 17.37
C SER A 732 7.80 -11.01 16.09
N GLY A 733 8.93 -10.86 15.39
CA GLY A 733 9.11 -10.00 14.20
C GLY A 733 8.85 -10.68 12.85
N GLY A 734 8.02 -11.72 12.83
CA GLY A 734 7.67 -12.46 11.61
C GLY A 734 8.12 -13.92 11.61
N ILE A 735 7.64 -14.67 10.62
CA ILE A 735 7.81 -16.12 10.53
C ILE A 735 8.67 -16.43 9.31
N ASP A 736 9.67 -17.28 9.49
CA ASP A 736 10.53 -17.71 8.39
C ASP A 736 9.72 -18.57 7.40
N LEU A 737 9.69 -18.15 6.14
CA LEU A 737 8.95 -18.80 5.06
C LEU A 737 9.88 -19.43 4.01
N ALA A 738 11.18 -19.52 4.27
CA ALA A 738 12.15 -20.05 3.30
C ALA A 738 11.88 -21.53 2.99
N VAL A 739 11.63 -22.36 4.01
CA VAL A 739 11.28 -23.79 3.85
C VAL A 739 9.95 -24.06 4.52
N THR A 740 8.93 -24.37 3.72
CA THR A 740 7.59 -24.71 4.24
C THR A 740 7.09 -26.01 3.63
N PRO A 741 6.09 -26.69 4.25
CA PRO A 741 5.61 -27.99 3.80
C PRO A 741 5.12 -28.06 2.36
N LYS A 742 4.73 -26.93 1.75
CA LYS A 742 4.19 -26.88 0.38
C LYS A 742 5.04 -26.09 -0.61
N ALA A 743 5.88 -25.18 -0.11
CA ALA A 743 6.71 -24.32 -0.95
C ALA A 743 8.02 -23.99 -0.24
N THR A 744 9.13 -24.11 -0.96
CA THR A 744 10.47 -23.75 -0.51
C THR A 744 11.09 -22.80 -1.52
N TYR A 745 11.74 -21.76 -1.01
CA TYR A 745 12.57 -20.83 -1.77
C TYR A 745 13.77 -20.44 -0.93
N VAL A 746 14.97 -20.74 -1.42
CA VAL A 746 16.23 -20.41 -0.78
C VAL A 746 17.11 -19.68 -1.78
N ALA A 747 17.46 -18.44 -1.47
CA ALA A 747 18.42 -17.66 -2.25
C ALA A 747 19.83 -17.80 -1.66
N GLN A 748 20.85 -17.84 -2.53
CA GLN A 748 22.25 -17.97 -2.12
C GLN A 748 22.71 -16.82 -1.22
N SER A 749 22.32 -15.58 -1.52
CA SER A 749 22.65 -14.39 -0.73
C SER A 749 22.11 -14.42 0.71
N GLU A 750 21.08 -15.22 0.98
CA GLU A 750 20.48 -15.31 2.30
C GLU A 750 21.12 -16.38 3.19
N TRP A 751 21.65 -17.46 2.60
CA TRP A 751 21.99 -18.69 3.33
C TRP A 751 23.44 -19.13 3.14
N LEU A 752 24.03 -18.95 1.96
CA LEU A 752 25.37 -19.48 1.69
C LEU A 752 26.46 -18.46 2.07
N PRO A 753 27.68 -18.92 2.39
CA PRO A 753 28.79 -18.02 2.68
C PRO A 753 29.13 -17.14 1.46
N ALA A 754 29.37 -15.85 1.69
CA ALA A 754 29.85 -14.89 0.71
C ALA A 754 31.34 -14.56 0.99
N ILE A 755 32.13 -14.38 -0.06
CA ILE A 755 33.56 -14.06 0.08
C ILE A 755 33.74 -12.54 0.20
N GLY A 756 34.62 -12.12 1.10
CA GLY A 756 34.95 -10.72 1.33
C GLY A 756 34.01 -9.96 2.27
N TYR A 757 34.28 -8.66 2.41
CA TYR A 757 33.41 -7.71 3.10
C TYR A 757 32.10 -7.51 2.34
N GLN A 758 30.99 -7.36 3.07
CA GLN A 758 29.63 -7.26 2.52
C GLN A 758 29.06 -5.84 2.75
N PRO A 759 29.17 -4.92 1.76
CA PRO A 759 28.75 -3.53 1.91
C PRO A 759 27.27 -3.36 2.27
N GLU A 760 26.41 -4.27 1.86
CA GLU A 760 24.97 -4.26 2.11
C GLU A 760 24.60 -4.50 3.57
N ARG A 761 25.54 -5.00 4.39
CA ARG A 761 25.36 -5.11 5.85
C ARG A 761 25.66 -3.80 6.58
N ALA A 762 26.32 -2.85 5.93
CA ALA A 762 26.64 -1.54 6.48
C ALA A 762 25.41 -0.62 6.47
N LEU A 763 25.47 0.46 7.26
CA LEU A 763 24.35 1.39 7.37
C LEU A 763 24.29 2.30 6.14
N SER A 764 23.19 2.31 5.38
CA SER A 764 23.08 3.10 4.14
C SER A 764 22.43 4.48 4.33
N GLY A 765 21.53 4.63 5.32
CA GLY A 765 20.73 5.84 5.50
C GLY A 765 21.55 7.07 5.91
N ALA A 766 21.53 8.14 5.12
CA ALA A 766 22.34 9.35 5.39
C ALA A 766 22.05 10.00 6.75
N GLY A 767 20.79 10.02 7.19
CA GLY A 767 20.39 10.52 8.51
C GLY A 767 20.92 9.65 9.65
N GLU A 768 20.72 8.34 9.55
CA GLU A 768 21.17 7.35 10.53
C GLU A 768 22.70 7.31 10.64
N ARG A 769 23.42 7.38 9.50
CA ARG A 769 24.89 7.48 9.48
C ARG A 769 25.39 8.69 10.24
N ARG A 770 24.79 9.86 10.01
CA ARG A 770 25.14 11.11 10.71
C ARG A 770 24.92 10.98 12.22
N ALA A 771 23.79 10.38 12.63
CA ALA A 771 23.47 10.16 14.04
C ALA A 771 24.48 9.24 14.75
N GLN A 772 25.09 8.31 14.00
CA GLN A 772 26.10 7.38 14.47
C GLN A 772 27.53 7.89 14.28
N GLY A 773 27.72 9.14 13.84
CA GLY A 773 29.03 9.73 13.56
C GLY A 773 29.81 9.05 12.43
N LEU A 774 29.11 8.35 11.52
CA LEU A 774 29.70 7.71 10.35
C LEU A 774 29.82 8.70 9.18
N PRO A 775 30.86 8.60 8.35
CA PRO A 775 31.03 9.48 7.19
C PRO A 775 29.86 9.32 6.21
N PRO A 776 29.46 10.36 5.47
CA PRO A 776 28.42 10.22 4.45
C PRO A 776 28.88 9.20 3.40
N ARG A 777 28.00 8.26 3.06
CA ARG A 777 28.22 7.28 2.00
C ARG A 777 27.20 7.56 0.91
N PRO A 778 27.62 7.82 -0.35
CA PRO A 778 26.67 7.92 -1.45
C PRO A 778 25.99 6.55 -1.63
N SER A 779 24.69 6.56 -1.91
CA SER A 779 23.91 5.32 -2.08
C SER A 779 24.35 4.50 -3.29
N VAL A 780 25.05 5.13 -4.25
CA VAL A 780 25.55 4.53 -5.49
C VAL A 780 26.91 5.18 -5.82
N ARG A 781 27.86 4.39 -6.34
CA ARG A 781 29.16 4.89 -6.82
C ARG A 781 28.98 5.83 -8.03
N ALA A 782 29.90 6.78 -8.19
CA ALA A 782 29.88 7.72 -9.31
C ALA A 782 30.04 6.99 -10.65
N LEU A 783 29.49 7.55 -11.72
CA LEU A 783 29.56 6.98 -13.07
C LEU A 783 31.01 6.83 -13.56
N GLU A 784 31.88 7.75 -13.15
CA GLU A 784 33.30 7.83 -13.54
C GLU A 784 34.23 6.98 -12.66
N ASP A 785 33.68 6.16 -11.74
CA ASP A 785 34.48 5.34 -10.84
C ASP A 785 35.13 4.15 -11.57
N GLU A 786 36.38 4.34 -11.99
CA GLU A 786 37.19 3.32 -12.67
C GLU A 786 37.49 2.09 -11.81
N ALA A 787 37.50 2.22 -10.47
CA ALA A 787 37.67 1.06 -9.60
C ALA A 787 36.41 0.18 -9.61
N ALA A 788 35.22 0.79 -9.65
CA ALA A 788 33.95 0.07 -9.74
C ALA A 788 33.83 -0.75 -11.05
N ARG A 789 34.47 -0.31 -12.14
CA ARG A 789 34.51 -1.07 -13.40
C ARG A 789 35.36 -2.34 -13.32
N ARG A 790 36.32 -2.40 -12.40
CA ARG A 790 37.16 -3.60 -12.16
C ARG A 790 36.66 -4.45 -11.00
N ASP A 791 35.61 -4.01 -10.32
CA ASP A 791 35.01 -4.71 -9.19
C ASP A 791 34.09 -5.83 -9.69
N MET A 792 34.59 -7.05 -9.58
CA MET A 792 33.88 -8.26 -10.00
C MET A 792 32.99 -8.86 -8.89
N ALA A 793 32.92 -8.23 -7.71
CA ALA A 793 32.11 -8.75 -6.60
C ALA A 793 30.62 -8.80 -6.98
N GLY A 794 30.03 -10.00 -6.93
CA GLY A 794 28.66 -10.25 -7.38
C GLY A 794 28.50 -10.33 -8.91
N ALA A 795 29.57 -10.06 -9.67
CA ALA A 795 29.64 -10.22 -11.11
C ALA A 795 30.38 -11.50 -11.53
N GLU A 796 30.70 -12.38 -10.58
CA GLU A 796 31.46 -13.59 -10.86
C GLU A 796 30.66 -14.55 -11.74
N ARG A 797 31.35 -15.17 -12.70
CA ARG A 797 30.81 -16.27 -13.49
C ARG A 797 31.20 -17.59 -12.87
N ILE A 798 30.19 -18.37 -12.45
CA ILE A 798 30.36 -19.62 -11.71
C ILE A 798 29.75 -20.80 -12.45
N THR A 799 30.39 -21.96 -12.36
CA THR A 799 29.73 -23.24 -12.71
C THR A 799 29.03 -23.82 -11.47
N VAL A 800 27.81 -24.29 -11.63
CA VAL A 800 26.99 -24.87 -10.55
C VAL A 800 26.80 -26.37 -10.78
N ASP A 801 26.97 -27.17 -9.72
CA ASP A 801 26.71 -28.61 -9.65
C ASP A 801 25.91 -28.90 -8.36
N ALA A 802 24.60 -29.08 -8.47
CA ALA A 802 23.69 -29.14 -7.34
C ALA A 802 22.86 -30.43 -7.35
N VAL A 803 22.91 -31.18 -6.25
CA VAL A 803 21.98 -32.28 -5.96
C VAL A 803 21.00 -31.80 -4.91
N VAL A 804 19.71 -31.80 -5.23
CA VAL A 804 18.65 -31.36 -4.31
C VAL A 804 17.70 -32.52 -4.04
N GLY A 805 17.62 -32.93 -2.77
CA GLY A 805 16.65 -33.89 -2.25
C GLY A 805 15.47 -33.18 -1.58
N THR A 806 14.25 -33.65 -1.85
CA THR A 806 13.01 -33.12 -1.28
C THR A 806 11.97 -34.23 -1.06
N ASP A 807 10.81 -33.88 -0.53
CA ASP A 807 9.70 -34.81 -0.32
C ASP A 807 9.20 -35.41 -1.64
N ALA A 808 8.75 -36.67 -1.63
CA ALA A 808 8.40 -37.42 -2.85
C ALA A 808 7.36 -36.73 -3.76
N GLY A 809 6.44 -35.97 -3.17
CA GLY A 809 5.38 -35.25 -3.90
C GLY A 809 5.80 -33.88 -4.47
N GLN A 810 7.06 -33.46 -4.28
CA GLN A 810 7.55 -32.16 -4.75
C GLN A 810 8.57 -32.32 -5.90
N VAL A 811 8.71 -31.24 -6.67
CA VAL A 811 9.74 -31.05 -7.68
C VAL A 811 10.69 -29.98 -7.18
N ALA A 812 11.97 -30.34 -6.99
CA ALA A 812 13.01 -29.39 -6.67
C ALA A 812 13.66 -28.84 -7.93
N VAL A 813 14.01 -27.56 -7.93
CA VAL A 813 14.63 -26.85 -9.05
C VAL A 813 15.87 -26.12 -8.55
N ALA A 814 16.96 -26.25 -9.29
CA ALA A 814 18.19 -25.47 -9.12
C ALA A 814 18.82 -25.18 -10.50
N PRO A 815 19.68 -24.16 -10.65
CA PRO A 815 20.27 -23.74 -11.92
C PRO A 815 21.07 -24.83 -12.62
N GLY A 816 20.96 -24.83 -13.95
CA GLY A 816 21.68 -25.77 -14.83
C GLY A 816 20.82 -26.94 -15.32
N ALA A 817 21.37 -27.71 -16.26
CA ALA A 817 20.68 -28.82 -16.91
C ALA A 817 20.34 -29.95 -15.95
N LEU A 818 19.09 -30.44 -16.00
CA LEU A 818 18.69 -31.63 -15.26
C LEU A 818 19.41 -32.86 -15.82
N ARG A 819 20.36 -33.41 -15.05
CA ARG A 819 21.15 -34.58 -15.46
C ARG A 819 20.45 -35.88 -15.13
N ARG A 820 19.87 -35.97 -13.93
CA ARG A 820 19.16 -37.16 -13.46
C ARG A 820 18.17 -36.83 -12.35
N THR A 821 17.14 -37.67 -12.27
CA THR A 821 16.17 -37.69 -11.17
C THR A 821 16.07 -39.11 -10.63
N TRP A 822 16.04 -39.29 -9.32
CA TRP A 822 15.85 -40.60 -8.69
C TRP A 822 15.06 -40.49 -7.40
N THR A 823 14.61 -41.64 -6.89
CA THR A 823 13.94 -41.75 -5.58
C THR A 823 14.78 -42.63 -4.67
N GLU A 824 15.02 -42.18 -3.45
CA GLU A 824 15.77 -42.92 -2.44
C GLU A 824 15.13 -42.68 -1.07
N ARG A 825 14.87 -43.75 -0.32
CA ARG A 825 14.29 -43.70 1.04
C ARG A 825 13.02 -42.83 1.14
N GLY A 826 12.13 -42.94 0.14
CA GLY A 826 10.86 -42.18 0.12
C GLY A 826 11.01 -40.69 -0.19
N ARG A 827 12.19 -40.24 -0.63
CA ARG A 827 12.48 -38.85 -1.04
C ARG A 827 12.89 -38.80 -2.50
N ARG A 828 12.66 -37.67 -3.16
CA ARG A 828 12.96 -37.45 -4.57
C ARG A 828 14.16 -36.53 -4.71
N TYR A 829 15.08 -36.90 -5.59
CA TYR A 829 16.35 -36.21 -5.79
C TYR A 829 16.50 -35.75 -7.24
N PHE A 830 17.08 -34.57 -7.41
CA PHE A 830 17.32 -33.93 -8.69
C PHE A 830 18.77 -33.47 -8.76
N HIS A 831 19.47 -33.82 -9.83
CA HIS A 831 20.84 -33.37 -10.09
C HIS A 831 20.85 -32.36 -11.23
N TYR A 832 21.21 -31.12 -10.92
CA TYR A 832 21.35 -30.02 -11.85
C TYR A 832 22.81 -29.64 -12.02
N ALA A 833 23.26 -29.42 -13.24
CA ALA A 833 24.61 -28.92 -13.50
C ALA A 833 24.65 -28.00 -14.72
N THR A 834 25.30 -26.84 -14.59
CA THR A 834 25.45 -25.87 -15.68
C THR A 834 26.51 -26.32 -16.68
N ASP A 835 26.20 -26.29 -17.98
CA ASP A 835 27.19 -26.56 -19.05
C ASP A 835 28.15 -25.40 -19.29
N VAL A 836 27.72 -24.17 -19.02
CA VAL A 836 28.52 -22.95 -19.12
C VAL A 836 28.36 -22.10 -17.84
N PRO A 837 29.37 -21.30 -17.46
CA PRO A 837 29.29 -20.45 -16.27
C PRO A 837 28.13 -19.44 -16.33
N ILE A 838 27.42 -19.30 -15.21
CA ILE A 838 26.33 -18.33 -15.00
C ILE A 838 26.78 -17.22 -14.05
N ARG A 839 26.10 -16.07 -14.07
CA ARG A 839 26.25 -15.07 -12.99
C ARG A 839 25.99 -15.71 -11.63
N ASN A 840 26.74 -15.32 -10.61
CA ASN A 840 26.61 -15.77 -9.23
C ASN A 840 25.28 -15.32 -8.59
N GLU A 841 24.19 -15.94 -9.02
CA GLU A 841 22.85 -15.72 -8.52
C GLU A 841 22.09 -17.04 -8.55
N LEU A 842 22.24 -17.78 -7.46
CA LEU A 842 21.68 -19.11 -7.28
C LEU A 842 20.42 -19.05 -6.41
N ALA A 843 19.37 -19.74 -6.84
CA ALA A 843 18.19 -20.00 -6.03
C ALA A 843 17.76 -21.47 -6.13
N ILE A 844 17.21 -21.99 -5.04
CA ILE A 844 16.67 -23.35 -4.96
C ILE A 844 15.18 -23.27 -4.64
N TYR A 845 14.38 -24.01 -5.39
CA TYR A 845 12.93 -24.05 -5.27
C TYR A 845 12.47 -25.48 -4.99
N SER A 846 11.37 -25.65 -4.26
CA SER A 846 10.68 -26.94 -4.15
C SER A 846 9.20 -26.74 -3.86
N ALA A 847 8.33 -27.29 -4.70
CA ALA A 847 6.89 -27.30 -4.50
C ALA A 847 6.23 -28.44 -5.29
N ALA A 848 4.92 -28.62 -5.13
CA ALA A 848 4.12 -29.53 -5.95
C ALA A 848 3.80 -28.92 -7.33
N TYR A 849 4.83 -28.70 -8.14
CA TYR A 849 4.70 -28.04 -9.45
C TYR A 849 4.04 -28.93 -10.50
N ALA A 850 3.16 -28.34 -11.29
CA ALA A 850 2.93 -28.75 -12.67
C ALA A 850 4.06 -28.18 -13.55
N VAL A 851 4.49 -28.93 -14.56
CA VAL A 851 5.60 -28.56 -15.45
C VAL A 851 5.12 -28.62 -16.89
N ASP A 852 5.07 -27.45 -17.53
CA ASP A 852 4.79 -27.33 -18.96
C ASP A 852 6.10 -27.09 -19.72
N GLU A 853 6.35 -27.90 -20.74
CA GLU A 853 7.59 -27.89 -21.49
C GLU A 853 7.37 -27.49 -22.96
N ALA A 854 8.32 -26.75 -23.50
CA ALA A 854 8.46 -26.52 -24.92
C ALA A 854 9.93 -26.61 -25.33
N ARG A 855 10.18 -26.63 -26.64
CA ARG A 855 11.53 -26.51 -27.19
C ARG A 855 11.57 -25.33 -28.15
N TRP A 856 12.67 -24.60 -28.09
CA TRP A 856 13.04 -23.59 -29.07
C TRP A 856 14.21 -24.10 -29.91
N SER A 857 14.15 -23.83 -31.20
CA SER A 857 15.23 -24.11 -32.14
C SER A 857 15.61 -22.82 -32.83
N ALA A 858 16.91 -22.66 -33.06
CA ALA A 858 17.46 -21.44 -33.64
C ALA A 858 16.88 -21.15 -35.02
N PRO A 859 16.61 -19.87 -35.36
CA PRO A 859 16.26 -19.46 -36.71
C PRO A 859 17.32 -19.91 -37.72
N ALA A 860 16.88 -20.29 -38.93
CA ALA A 860 17.78 -20.73 -39.99
C ALA A 860 18.86 -19.67 -40.29
N GLY A 861 20.13 -20.10 -40.31
CA GLY A 861 21.28 -19.20 -40.51
C GLY A 861 21.92 -18.65 -39.24
N THR A 862 21.44 -19.01 -38.05
CA THR A 862 22.09 -18.68 -36.77
C THR A 862 22.78 -19.90 -36.16
N SER A 863 23.97 -19.71 -35.58
CA SER A 863 24.73 -20.76 -34.90
C SER A 863 24.35 -20.88 -33.41
N ALA A 864 23.06 -21.07 -33.12
CA ALA A 864 22.57 -21.21 -31.75
C ALA A 864 22.09 -22.65 -31.46
N GLN A 865 22.32 -23.10 -30.23
CA GLN A 865 21.89 -24.43 -29.78
C GLN A 865 20.38 -24.47 -29.50
N PRO A 866 19.73 -25.66 -29.58
CA PRO A 866 18.36 -25.82 -29.11
C PRO A 866 18.23 -25.51 -27.61
N VAL A 867 17.10 -24.89 -27.22
CA VAL A 867 16.84 -24.48 -25.83
C VAL A 867 15.58 -25.18 -25.33
N ALA A 868 15.68 -25.87 -24.19
CA ALA A 868 14.51 -26.39 -23.48
C ALA A 868 13.83 -25.27 -22.67
N LEU A 869 12.53 -25.08 -22.87
CA LEU A 869 11.74 -24.08 -22.17
C LEU A 869 10.83 -24.78 -21.17
N GLN A 870 10.77 -24.29 -19.93
CA GLN A 870 9.84 -24.83 -18.92
C GLN A 870 9.14 -23.71 -18.16
N VAL A 871 7.87 -23.92 -17.85
CA VAL A 871 7.13 -23.13 -16.87
C VAL A 871 6.69 -24.06 -15.75
N LEU A 872 7.20 -23.83 -14.55
CA LEU A 872 6.85 -24.57 -13.34
C LEU A 872 5.89 -23.72 -12.53
N HIS A 873 4.67 -24.21 -12.34
CA HIS A 873 3.59 -23.43 -11.74
C HIS A 873 2.69 -24.27 -10.83
N HIS A 874 1.89 -23.61 -10.01
CA HIS A 874 0.84 -24.23 -9.22
C HIS A 874 -0.17 -24.89 -10.17
N PRO A 875 -0.63 -26.13 -9.92
CA PRO A 875 -1.49 -26.86 -10.86
C PRO A 875 -2.79 -26.16 -11.28
N ALA A 876 -3.31 -25.23 -10.47
CA ALA A 876 -4.49 -24.43 -10.83
C ALA A 876 -4.18 -23.18 -11.67
N HIS A 877 -2.91 -22.77 -11.77
CA HIS A 877 -2.49 -21.52 -12.42
C HIS A 877 -2.11 -21.73 -13.89
N THR A 878 -3.03 -22.23 -14.71
CA THR A 878 -2.75 -22.65 -16.09
C THR A 878 -2.95 -21.57 -17.15
N ARG A 879 -3.76 -20.54 -16.86
CA ARG A 879 -4.26 -19.57 -17.86
C ARG A 879 -3.16 -18.88 -18.66
N ASN A 880 -2.09 -18.46 -18.00
CA ASN A 880 -1.01 -17.68 -18.62
C ASN A 880 0.17 -18.55 -19.13
N VAL A 881 0.19 -19.84 -18.85
CA VAL A 881 1.36 -20.72 -19.12
C VAL A 881 1.70 -20.77 -20.61
N ALA A 882 0.70 -20.98 -21.47
CA ALA A 882 0.91 -21.00 -22.91
C ALA A 882 1.40 -19.63 -23.44
N ARG A 883 0.91 -18.53 -22.87
CA ARG A 883 1.33 -17.16 -23.19
C ARG A 883 2.80 -16.93 -22.80
N MET A 884 3.19 -17.37 -21.60
CA MET A 884 4.58 -17.30 -21.13
C MET A 884 5.51 -18.06 -22.09
N LEU A 885 5.18 -19.30 -22.44
CA LEU A 885 5.98 -20.11 -23.37
C LEU A 885 6.05 -19.51 -24.80
N ARG A 886 4.99 -18.86 -25.27
CA ARG A 886 5.03 -18.10 -26.55
C ARG A 886 5.98 -16.90 -26.45
N SER A 887 5.88 -16.13 -25.37
CA SER A 887 6.73 -14.96 -25.15
C SER A 887 8.22 -15.32 -25.03
N MET A 888 8.54 -16.40 -24.32
CA MET A 888 9.90 -16.94 -24.23
C MET A 888 10.47 -17.27 -25.61
N ARG A 889 9.71 -18.00 -26.45
CA ARG A 889 10.14 -18.35 -27.82
C ARG A 889 10.38 -17.12 -28.68
N ALA A 890 9.41 -16.21 -28.73
CA ALA A 890 9.50 -15.01 -29.55
C ALA A 890 10.66 -14.10 -29.10
N THR A 891 10.92 -14.04 -27.80
CA THR A 891 12.04 -13.26 -27.27
C THR A 891 13.38 -13.92 -27.60
N LEU A 892 13.50 -15.25 -27.51
CA LEU A 892 14.70 -15.97 -27.97
C LEU A 892 14.93 -15.77 -29.48
N ASP A 893 13.89 -15.82 -30.30
CA ASP A 893 13.96 -15.52 -31.74
C ASP A 893 14.48 -14.10 -31.99
N TYR A 894 13.85 -13.11 -31.35
CA TYR A 894 14.16 -11.69 -31.52
C TYR A 894 15.59 -11.35 -31.07
N GLN A 895 15.95 -11.77 -29.85
CA GLN A 895 17.24 -11.45 -29.24
C GLN A 895 18.39 -12.18 -29.92
N THR A 896 18.21 -13.47 -30.25
CA THR A 896 19.25 -14.25 -30.92
C THR A 896 19.60 -13.68 -32.29
N ALA A 897 18.58 -13.27 -33.06
CA ALA A 897 18.80 -12.71 -34.39
C ALA A 897 19.51 -11.34 -34.36
N ARG A 898 19.34 -10.55 -33.29
CA ARG A 898 19.82 -9.16 -33.21
C ARG A 898 21.10 -8.98 -32.40
N PHE A 899 21.20 -9.64 -31.25
CA PHE A 899 22.23 -9.37 -30.24
C PHE A 899 23.17 -10.54 -29.98
N GLY A 900 22.95 -11.69 -30.63
CA GLY A 900 23.80 -12.87 -30.52
C GLY A 900 23.15 -14.02 -29.73
N PRO A 901 23.76 -15.21 -29.75
CA PRO A 901 23.12 -16.44 -29.28
C PRO A 901 22.91 -16.47 -27.76
N TYR A 902 21.80 -17.09 -27.33
CA TYR A 902 21.57 -17.44 -25.94
C TYR A 902 22.57 -18.53 -25.51
N PRO A 903 23.38 -18.31 -24.45
CA PRO A 903 24.51 -19.20 -24.14
C PRO A 903 24.10 -20.51 -23.45
N TYR A 904 22.87 -20.61 -22.91
CA TYR A 904 22.44 -21.75 -22.10
C TYR A 904 21.51 -22.71 -22.90
N GLY A 905 21.53 -24.00 -22.59
CA GLY A 905 20.68 -25.02 -23.25
C GLY A 905 19.24 -25.08 -22.73
N GLN A 906 18.88 -24.23 -21.77
CA GLN A 906 17.56 -24.23 -21.13
C GLN A 906 17.20 -22.85 -20.55
N LEU A 907 15.91 -22.60 -20.40
CA LEU A 907 15.34 -21.40 -19.82
C LEU A 907 14.03 -21.75 -19.09
N ARG A 908 13.90 -21.32 -17.83
CA ARG A 908 12.78 -21.71 -16.96
C ARG A 908 12.14 -20.50 -16.29
N LEU A 909 10.81 -20.55 -16.17
CA LEU A 909 10.03 -19.69 -15.30
C LEU A 909 9.49 -20.53 -14.14
N VAL A 910 9.85 -20.16 -12.91
CA VAL A 910 9.47 -20.89 -11.69
C VAL A 910 8.54 -20.03 -10.84
N GLU A 911 7.32 -20.49 -10.63
CA GLU A 911 6.39 -19.85 -9.71
C GLU A 911 6.86 -20.03 -8.26
N ARG A 912 6.80 -18.97 -7.46
CA ARG A 912 7.09 -19.04 -6.03
C ARG A 912 5.97 -18.43 -5.21
N ALA A 913 5.86 -18.89 -3.96
CA ALA A 913 4.85 -18.41 -3.05
C ALA A 913 4.97 -16.90 -2.82
N GLY A 914 3.89 -16.15 -3.05
CA GLY A 914 3.90 -14.70 -2.88
C GLY A 914 2.76 -14.01 -3.63
N ARG A 915 2.41 -12.80 -3.19
CA ARG A 915 1.23 -12.06 -3.65
C ARG A 915 1.53 -10.91 -4.60
N SER A 916 2.80 -10.53 -4.75
CA SER A 916 3.15 -9.41 -5.61
C SER A 916 3.06 -9.80 -7.08
N MET A 917 3.02 -8.79 -7.94
CA MET A 917 3.15 -8.94 -9.40
C MET A 917 4.61 -9.05 -9.84
N SER A 918 5.53 -9.40 -8.93
CA SER A 918 6.97 -9.34 -9.20
C SER A 918 7.44 -10.57 -9.95
N LEU A 919 8.33 -10.31 -10.90
CA LEU A 919 9.19 -11.29 -11.55
C LEU A 919 10.64 -10.86 -11.36
N HIS A 920 11.53 -11.82 -11.59
CA HIS A 920 12.96 -11.56 -11.57
C HIS A 920 13.71 -12.54 -12.46
N ALA A 921 14.62 -12.00 -13.25
CA ALA A 921 15.36 -12.73 -14.26
C ALA A 921 16.73 -13.26 -13.77
N SER A 922 16.73 -14.26 -12.88
CA SER A 922 17.97 -14.99 -12.59
C SER A 922 18.49 -15.69 -13.85
N PRO A 923 19.80 -16.01 -13.94
CA PRO A 923 20.34 -16.79 -15.05
C PRO A 923 19.66 -18.15 -15.13
N ILE A 924 19.14 -18.51 -16.30
CA ILE A 924 18.41 -19.77 -16.56
C ILE A 924 17.06 -19.89 -15.82
N ASP A 925 17.02 -19.66 -14.51
CA ASP A 925 15.87 -19.89 -13.62
C ASP A 925 15.21 -18.57 -13.20
N MET A 926 14.45 -17.98 -14.11
CA MET A 926 13.62 -16.83 -13.80
C MET A 926 12.49 -17.24 -12.86
N TRP A 927 12.03 -16.34 -12.00
CA TRP A 927 10.91 -16.64 -11.09
C TRP A 927 9.83 -15.57 -11.12
N PHE A 928 8.60 -15.97 -10.82
CA PHE A 928 7.45 -15.07 -10.66
C PHE A 928 6.66 -15.41 -9.40
N GLN A 929 6.02 -14.42 -8.80
CA GLN A 929 5.07 -14.64 -7.70
C GLN A 929 3.65 -14.90 -8.21
N GLU A 930 2.82 -15.58 -7.41
CA GLU A 930 1.46 -16.01 -7.77
C GLU A 930 0.54 -14.85 -8.18
N GLY A 931 0.81 -13.64 -7.69
CA GLY A 931 0.12 -12.43 -8.15
C GLY A 931 0.21 -12.25 -9.67
N PHE A 932 1.36 -12.53 -10.28
CA PHE A 932 1.51 -12.45 -11.73
C PHE A 932 0.70 -13.54 -12.47
N ALA A 933 0.56 -14.72 -11.86
CA ALA A 933 -0.15 -15.85 -12.46
C ALA A 933 -1.63 -15.55 -12.73
N ILE A 934 -2.23 -14.68 -11.91
CA ILE A 934 -3.65 -14.30 -11.99
C ILE A 934 -3.92 -13.11 -12.91
N MET A 935 -2.93 -12.58 -13.63
CA MET A 935 -3.16 -11.50 -14.60
C MET A 935 -4.09 -11.96 -15.73
N ASN A 936 -5.06 -11.13 -16.11
CA ASN A 936 -6.08 -11.46 -17.12
C ASN A 936 -6.12 -10.44 -18.26
N PRO A 937 -5.11 -10.45 -19.16
CA PRO A 937 -5.05 -9.51 -20.28
C PRO A 937 -6.13 -9.77 -21.34
N ASP A 938 -6.76 -10.96 -21.35
CA ASP A 938 -7.83 -11.29 -22.32
C ASP A 938 -9.08 -10.42 -22.10
N ASP A 939 -9.29 -9.92 -20.88
CA ASP A 939 -10.39 -9.02 -20.53
C ASP A 939 -9.95 -7.54 -20.48
N ASP A 940 -8.73 -7.22 -20.93
CA ASP A 940 -8.27 -5.82 -21.00
C ASP A 940 -9.05 -5.06 -22.09
N PRO A 941 -9.81 -4.00 -21.75
CA PRO A 941 -10.61 -3.25 -22.72
C PRO A 941 -9.76 -2.54 -23.79
N ARG A 942 -8.45 -2.42 -23.58
CA ARG A 942 -7.50 -1.83 -24.53
C ARG A 942 -6.89 -2.87 -25.47
N ASP A 943 -7.19 -4.17 -25.30
CA ASP A 943 -6.62 -5.27 -26.09
C ASP A 943 -5.07 -5.25 -26.05
N ILE A 944 -4.50 -5.24 -24.84
CA ILE A 944 -3.06 -5.22 -24.56
C ILE A 944 -2.64 -6.51 -23.84
N ASP A 945 -1.69 -7.26 -24.42
CA ASP A 945 -1.13 -8.45 -23.77
C ASP A 945 0.08 -8.08 -22.89
N PHE A 946 -0.20 -7.45 -21.75
CA PHE A 946 0.86 -6.96 -20.86
C PHE A 946 1.66 -8.10 -20.22
N ALA A 947 1.03 -9.22 -19.87
CA ALA A 947 1.74 -10.38 -19.33
C ALA A 947 2.77 -10.93 -20.32
N TYR A 948 2.43 -10.97 -21.62
CA TYR A 948 3.38 -11.33 -22.67
C TYR A 948 4.57 -10.37 -22.73
N ALA A 949 4.32 -9.06 -22.66
CA ALA A 949 5.37 -8.04 -22.70
C ALA A 949 6.30 -8.11 -21.47
N VAL A 950 5.75 -8.36 -20.27
CA VAL A 950 6.56 -8.55 -19.05
C VAL A 950 7.44 -9.79 -19.15
N VAL A 951 6.92 -10.92 -19.64
CA VAL A 951 7.77 -12.11 -19.86
C VAL A 951 8.88 -11.83 -20.88
N ALA A 952 8.58 -11.07 -21.93
CA ALA A 952 9.60 -10.69 -22.92
C ALA A 952 10.70 -9.82 -22.29
N HIS A 953 10.33 -8.92 -21.36
CA HIS A 953 11.27 -8.12 -20.59
C HIS A 953 12.17 -8.99 -19.69
N GLU A 954 11.61 -9.93 -18.92
CA GLU A 954 12.39 -10.82 -18.07
C GLU A 954 13.33 -11.74 -18.87
N VAL A 955 12.87 -12.24 -20.03
CA VAL A 955 13.72 -13.06 -20.91
C VAL A 955 14.83 -12.20 -21.55
N ALA A 956 14.56 -10.93 -21.85
CA ALA A 956 15.56 -10.02 -22.40
C ALA A 956 16.71 -9.74 -21.41
N HIS A 957 16.47 -9.80 -20.10
CA HIS A 957 17.53 -9.68 -19.09
C HIS A 957 18.61 -10.77 -19.17
N GLN A 958 18.35 -11.87 -19.88
CA GLN A 958 19.38 -12.87 -20.16
C GLN A 958 20.55 -12.28 -20.97
N TRP A 959 20.29 -11.31 -21.85
CA TRP A 959 21.33 -10.50 -22.49
C TRP A 959 21.70 -9.29 -21.62
N TRP A 960 20.69 -8.58 -21.12
CA TRP A 960 20.83 -7.31 -20.40
C TRP A 960 20.88 -7.49 -18.88
N GLY A 961 22.08 -7.63 -18.33
CA GLY A 961 22.33 -7.84 -16.90
C GLY A 961 22.94 -9.20 -16.58
N ASN A 962 22.61 -10.26 -17.33
CA ASN A 962 23.19 -11.60 -17.15
C ASN A 962 24.39 -11.88 -18.07
N GLN A 963 24.26 -11.61 -19.37
CA GLN A 963 25.39 -11.72 -20.30
C GLN A 963 26.25 -10.46 -20.27
N LEU A 964 25.64 -9.30 -20.52
CA LEU A 964 26.28 -7.99 -20.36
C LEU A 964 26.00 -7.49 -18.94
N MET A 965 27.02 -7.49 -18.09
CA MET A 965 26.91 -7.14 -16.68
C MET A 965 27.47 -5.74 -16.43
N PRO A 966 26.66 -4.72 -16.06
CA PRO A 966 27.21 -3.39 -15.84
C PRO A 966 27.97 -3.28 -14.52
N ALA A 967 28.91 -2.33 -14.45
CA ALA A 967 29.50 -1.91 -13.18
C ALA A 967 28.41 -1.33 -12.24
N VAL A 968 28.55 -1.53 -10.93
CA VAL A 968 27.58 -1.01 -9.94
C VAL A 968 27.83 0.49 -9.67
N VAL A 969 27.46 1.30 -10.66
CA VAL A 969 27.63 2.77 -10.69
C VAL A 969 26.33 3.48 -11.09
N GLN A 970 26.29 4.80 -10.96
CA GLN A 970 25.24 5.66 -11.53
C GLN A 970 24.94 5.27 -12.99
N GLY A 971 23.66 5.26 -13.38
CA GLY A 971 23.26 4.90 -14.75
C GLY A 971 23.29 3.41 -15.09
N ALA A 972 23.83 2.53 -14.23
CA ALA A 972 23.87 1.09 -14.50
C ALA A 972 22.50 0.46 -14.87
N PRO A 973 21.37 0.85 -14.22
CA PRO A 973 20.06 0.32 -14.58
C PRO A 973 19.59 0.67 -16.01
N LEU A 974 20.21 1.65 -16.69
CA LEU A 974 19.96 1.92 -18.10
C LEU A 974 20.34 0.72 -18.98
N LEU A 975 21.43 0.01 -18.64
CA LEU A 975 21.91 -1.15 -19.40
C LEU A 975 21.14 -2.43 -19.08
N THR A 976 20.38 -2.46 -18.00
CA THR A 976 19.58 -3.63 -17.61
C THR A 976 18.10 -3.39 -17.92
N GLU A 977 17.46 -2.50 -17.16
CA GLU A 977 16.01 -2.26 -17.18
C GLU A 977 15.53 -1.65 -18.50
N SER A 978 16.21 -0.60 -18.96
CA SER A 978 15.78 0.13 -20.16
C SER A 978 16.00 -0.69 -21.43
N LEU A 979 17.15 -1.37 -21.55
CA LEU A 979 17.43 -2.25 -22.68
C LEU A 979 16.52 -3.48 -22.71
N ALA A 980 16.20 -4.07 -21.55
CA ALA A 980 15.25 -5.18 -21.49
C ALA A 980 13.84 -4.77 -21.94
N TRP A 981 13.34 -3.61 -21.51
CA TRP A 981 12.08 -3.08 -22.02
C TRP A 981 12.16 -2.69 -23.49
N TYR A 982 13.25 -2.10 -23.97
CA TYR A 982 13.44 -1.81 -25.39
C TYR A 982 13.32 -3.08 -26.25
N SER A 983 14.00 -4.16 -25.85
CA SER A 983 13.85 -5.48 -26.50
C SER A 983 12.40 -5.99 -26.43
N ALA A 984 11.75 -5.90 -25.27
CA ALA A 984 10.36 -6.34 -25.10
C ALA A 984 9.39 -5.60 -26.03
N LEU A 985 9.56 -4.29 -26.19
CA LEU A 985 8.78 -3.49 -27.14
C LEU A 985 8.97 -3.98 -28.58
N GLY A 986 10.21 -4.30 -28.97
CA GLY A 986 10.51 -4.89 -30.27
C GLY A 986 9.88 -6.27 -30.48
N VAL A 987 9.91 -7.13 -29.47
CA VAL A 987 9.26 -8.47 -29.49
C VAL A 987 7.74 -8.33 -29.65
N VAL A 988 7.12 -7.41 -28.90
CA VAL A 988 5.68 -7.11 -28.99
C VAL A 988 5.32 -6.61 -30.38
N GLU A 989 6.10 -5.69 -30.95
CA GLU A 989 5.89 -5.19 -32.31
C GLU A 989 5.99 -6.29 -33.36
N GLN A 990 6.99 -7.17 -33.25
CA GLN A 990 7.17 -8.29 -34.20
C GLN A 990 6.04 -9.32 -34.08
N THR A 991 5.49 -9.53 -32.88
CA THR A 991 4.47 -10.55 -32.63
C THR A 991 3.06 -10.05 -32.94
N TYR A 992 2.69 -8.88 -32.44
CA TYR A 992 1.33 -8.33 -32.48
C TYR A 992 1.17 -7.15 -33.44
N GLY A 993 2.26 -6.65 -34.01
CA GLY A 993 2.25 -5.52 -34.94
C GLY A 993 2.26 -4.17 -34.24
N ARG A 994 2.40 -3.12 -35.06
CA ARG A 994 2.61 -1.75 -34.57
C ARG A 994 1.43 -1.18 -33.79
N ALA A 995 0.19 -1.48 -34.19
CA ALA A 995 -0.99 -0.96 -33.50
C ALA A 995 -1.06 -1.42 -32.03
N HIS A 996 -0.72 -2.69 -31.76
CA HIS A 996 -0.67 -3.21 -30.40
C HIS A 996 0.45 -2.56 -29.58
N LEU A 997 1.62 -2.38 -30.20
CA LEU A 997 2.74 -1.65 -29.58
C LEU A 997 2.34 -0.23 -29.20
N ASP A 998 1.65 0.51 -30.08
CA ASP A 998 1.26 1.89 -29.81
C ASP A 998 0.30 1.98 -28.61
N ARG A 999 -0.61 1.00 -28.42
CA ARG A 999 -1.46 0.88 -27.22
C ARG A 999 -0.65 0.56 -25.96
N LEU A 1000 0.32 -0.35 -26.04
CA LEU A 1000 1.24 -0.66 -24.94
C LEU A 1000 2.06 0.57 -24.54
N LEU A 1001 2.61 1.31 -25.51
CA LEU A 1001 3.36 2.54 -25.29
C LEU A 1001 2.47 3.60 -24.63
N ALA A 1002 1.22 3.76 -25.09
CA ALA A 1002 0.27 4.69 -24.47
C ALA A 1002 0.02 4.33 -22.99
N MET A 1003 -0.22 3.06 -22.67
CA MET A 1003 -0.36 2.59 -21.29
C MET A 1003 0.90 2.86 -20.46
N MET A 1004 2.09 2.53 -20.98
CA MET A 1004 3.35 2.74 -20.27
C MET A 1004 3.64 4.24 -20.05
N ARG A 1005 3.17 5.11 -20.94
CA ARG A 1005 3.31 6.57 -20.83
C ARG A 1005 2.44 7.17 -19.72
N GLU A 1006 1.27 6.63 -19.43
CA GLU A 1006 0.41 7.13 -18.32
C GLU A 1006 1.15 7.12 -16.97
N SER A 1007 1.96 6.09 -16.74
CA SER A 1007 2.80 5.96 -15.54
C SER A 1007 4.04 6.86 -15.57
N TYR A 1008 4.41 7.35 -16.76
CA TYR A 1008 5.59 8.19 -17.05
C TYR A 1008 5.27 9.68 -17.19
N LEU A 1009 3.98 10.07 -17.17
CA LEU A 1009 3.54 11.45 -16.93
C LEU A 1009 3.87 11.88 -15.48
N SER A 1010 5.04 11.48 -14.99
CA SER A 1010 5.69 12.03 -13.83
C SER A 1010 5.86 13.52 -14.11
N PRO A 1011 5.38 14.40 -13.22
CA PRO A 1011 5.54 15.82 -13.46
C PRO A 1011 7.03 16.14 -13.51
N ARG A 1012 7.37 17.22 -14.20
CA ARG A 1012 8.74 17.77 -14.28
C ARG A 1012 9.43 17.85 -12.93
N ALA A 1013 8.62 18.00 -11.89
CA ALA A 1013 8.83 17.64 -10.50
C ALA A 1013 9.91 16.65 -10.10
N ARG A 1014 9.94 15.53 -10.82
CA ARG A 1014 10.74 14.37 -10.48
C ARG A 1014 11.78 14.10 -11.57
N ALA A 1015 12.19 15.14 -12.31
CA ALA A 1015 13.20 15.01 -13.36
C ALA A 1015 14.48 14.31 -12.85
N GLY A 1016 14.79 14.42 -11.56
CA GLY A 1016 15.87 13.63 -10.93
C GLY A 1016 17.21 13.85 -11.61
N GLN A 1017 18.08 12.85 -11.59
CA GLN A 1017 19.30 12.86 -12.42
C GLN A 1017 18.95 12.49 -13.88
N PRO A 1018 19.72 12.98 -14.88
CA PRO A 1018 19.56 12.56 -16.27
C PRO A 1018 19.71 11.06 -16.46
N LEU A 1019 19.20 10.53 -17.58
CA LEU A 1019 19.11 9.10 -17.83
C LEU A 1019 20.48 8.38 -17.78
N LEU A 1020 21.57 9.05 -18.19
CA LEU A 1020 22.92 8.50 -18.09
C LEU A 1020 23.41 8.30 -16.65
N ARG A 1021 22.89 9.03 -15.66
CA ARG A 1021 23.38 8.99 -14.28
C ARG A 1021 22.36 8.41 -13.31
N THR A 1022 21.08 8.46 -13.66
CA THR A 1022 20.02 8.04 -12.75
C THR A 1022 20.15 6.57 -12.36
N TYR A 1023 19.96 6.31 -11.07
CA TYR A 1023 19.82 4.97 -10.51
C TYR A 1023 18.36 4.72 -10.06
N ASP A 1024 17.46 5.66 -10.36
CA ASP A 1024 16.04 5.54 -10.04
C ASP A 1024 15.38 4.56 -11.02
N ARG A 1025 14.97 3.40 -10.47
CA ARG A 1025 14.27 2.34 -11.21
C ARG A 1025 13.02 2.84 -11.93
N LEU A 1026 12.27 3.78 -11.36
CA LEU A 1026 11.08 4.31 -12.02
C LEU A 1026 11.45 5.09 -13.30
N ILE A 1027 12.52 5.88 -13.25
CA ILE A 1027 12.98 6.65 -14.42
C ILE A 1027 13.55 5.69 -15.47
N VAL A 1028 14.39 4.73 -15.10
CA VAL A 1028 14.99 3.81 -16.08
C VAL A 1028 13.98 2.83 -16.69
N SER A 1029 12.97 2.35 -15.95
CA SER A 1029 11.96 1.42 -16.50
C SER A 1029 10.81 2.13 -17.20
N ARG A 1030 10.78 3.47 -17.19
CA ARG A 1030 9.76 4.29 -17.88
C ARG A 1030 10.38 5.21 -18.93
N LYS A 1031 11.23 6.18 -18.56
CA LYS A 1031 11.89 7.12 -19.49
C LYS A 1031 12.84 6.39 -20.46
N GLY A 1032 13.64 5.48 -19.93
CA GLY A 1032 14.69 4.80 -20.69
C GLY A 1032 14.20 4.08 -21.94
N PRO A 1033 13.15 3.23 -21.86
CA PRO A 1033 12.56 2.55 -23.02
C PRO A 1033 12.07 3.53 -24.08
N PHE A 1034 11.46 4.65 -23.69
CA PHE A 1034 11.01 5.67 -24.65
C PHE A 1034 12.19 6.40 -25.30
N ALA A 1035 13.26 6.70 -24.57
CA ALA A 1035 14.47 7.28 -25.14
C ALA A 1035 15.12 6.34 -26.17
N MET A 1036 15.24 5.06 -25.85
CA MET A 1036 15.74 4.03 -26.77
C MET A 1036 14.83 3.85 -27.99
N PHE A 1037 13.50 3.87 -27.77
CA PHE A 1037 12.51 3.77 -28.83
C PHE A 1037 12.54 4.99 -29.77
N ALA A 1038 12.63 6.20 -29.22
CA ALA A 1038 12.80 7.43 -29.99
C ALA A 1038 14.11 7.39 -30.80
N ALA A 1039 15.22 6.99 -30.17
CA ALA A 1039 16.49 6.80 -30.88
C ALA A 1039 16.35 5.81 -32.06
N ARG A 1040 15.66 4.68 -31.87
CA ARG A 1040 15.34 3.71 -32.94
C ARG A 1040 14.56 4.34 -34.09
N GLU A 1041 13.56 5.15 -33.80
CA GLU A 1041 12.70 5.78 -34.81
C GLU A 1041 13.42 6.89 -35.59
N TYR A 1042 14.29 7.65 -34.94
CA TYR A 1042 15.01 8.76 -35.57
C TYR A 1042 16.29 8.32 -36.29
N VAL A 1043 17.07 7.42 -35.68
CA VAL A 1043 18.37 6.96 -36.19
C VAL A 1043 18.23 5.76 -37.12
N GLY A 1044 17.19 4.93 -36.90
CA GLY A 1044 16.91 3.69 -37.60
C GLY A 1044 17.26 2.45 -36.77
N GLU A 1045 16.36 1.47 -36.75
CA GLU A 1045 16.48 0.21 -36.00
C GLU A 1045 17.80 -0.51 -36.25
N ALA A 1046 18.18 -0.75 -37.51
CA ALA A 1046 19.41 -1.47 -37.83
C ALA A 1046 20.68 -0.81 -37.27
N ARG A 1047 20.70 0.52 -37.14
CA ARG A 1047 21.85 1.26 -36.59
C ARG A 1047 21.89 1.18 -35.07
N VAL A 1048 20.75 1.35 -34.41
CA VAL A 1048 20.64 1.24 -32.95
C VAL A 1048 20.89 -0.20 -32.50
N ASP A 1049 20.24 -1.19 -33.12
CA ASP A 1049 20.46 -2.60 -32.83
C ASP A 1049 21.91 -3.01 -33.09
N GLY A 1050 22.51 -2.50 -34.18
CA GLY A 1050 23.93 -2.72 -34.47
C GLY A 1050 24.87 -2.15 -33.41
N ALA A 1051 24.52 -1.01 -32.79
CA ALA A 1051 25.28 -0.43 -31.68
C ALA A 1051 25.18 -1.29 -30.41
N LEU A 1052 23.97 -1.74 -30.08
CA LEU A 1052 23.74 -2.64 -28.96
C LEU A 1052 24.43 -3.99 -29.16
N ARG A 1053 24.43 -4.53 -30.39
CA ARG A 1053 25.15 -5.76 -30.73
C ARG A 1053 26.65 -5.62 -30.50
N ARG A 1054 27.28 -4.53 -30.95
CA ARG A 1054 28.71 -4.26 -30.68
C ARG A 1054 29.01 -4.14 -29.20
N LEU A 1055 28.09 -3.55 -28.42
CA LEU A 1055 28.23 -3.47 -26.97
C LEU A 1055 28.25 -4.88 -26.33
N VAL A 1056 27.36 -5.79 -26.75
CA VAL A 1056 27.35 -7.19 -26.30
C VAL A 1056 28.59 -7.95 -26.79
N GLU A 1057 29.01 -7.77 -28.05
CA GLU A 1057 30.24 -8.39 -28.58
C GLU A 1057 31.48 -7.96 -27.77
N ARG A 1058 31.51 -6.72 -27.26
CA ARG A 1058 32.64 -6.17 -26.51
C ARG A 1058 32.67 -6.57 -25.03
N PHE A 1059 31.52 -6.66 -24.38
CA PHE A 1059 31.43 -6.85 -22.92
C PHE A 1059 30.70 -8.13 -22.49
N GLY A 1060 30.21 -8.92 -23.45
CA GLY A 1060 29.38 -10.10 -23.19
C GLY A 1060 30.12 -11.29 -22.59
N ASP A 1061 31.46 -11.27 -22.58
CA ASP A 1061 32.27 -12.26 -21.85
C ASP A 1061 32.22 -12.04 -20.33
N GLY A 1062 31.75 -10.87 -19.87
CA GLY A 1062 31.67 -10.49 -18.47
C GLY A 1062 33.04 -10.25 -17.82
N ALA A 1063 34.10 -10.04 -18.60
CA ALA A 1063 35.41 -9.70 -18.06
C ALA A 1063 35.50 -8.22 -17.67
N ALA A 1064 36.32 -7.91 -16.67
CA ALA A 1064 36.66 -6.52 -16.35
C ALA A 1064 37.49 -5.89 -17.50
N PRO A 1065 37.29 -4.60 -17.83
CA PRO A 1065 36.38 -3.65 -17.18
C PRO A 1065 34.92 -3.84 -17.58
N LEU A 1066 34.03 -3.82 -16.59
CA LEU A 1066 32.59 -3.87 -16.78
C LEU A 1066 32.06 -2.59 -17.46
N PRO A 1067 31.04 -2.70 -18.33
CA PRO A 1067 30.45 -1.57 -19.03
C PRO A 1067 29.66 -0.64 -18.11
N THR A 1068 29.54 0.61 -18.54
CA THR A 1068 28.79 1.69 -17.90
C THR A 1068 27.81 2.33 -18.89
N SER A 1069 26.95 3.23 -18.43
CA SER A 1069 26.02 3.96 -19.31
C SER A 1069 26.75 4.83 -20.33
N LEU A 1070 28.00 5.23 -20.05
CA LEU A 1070 28.86 5.93 -20.99
C LEU A 1070 29.26 5.05 -22.17
N ASP A 1071 29.57 3.77 -21.94
CA ASP A 1071 29.93 2.84 -23.02
C ASP A 1071 28.74 2.65 -23.99
N LEU A 1072 27.52 2.50 -23.46
CA LEU A 1072 26.29 2.49 -24.27
C LEU A 1072 26.12 3.80 -25.05
N TYR A 1073 26.26 4.94 -24.37
CA TYR A 1073 26.10 6.25 -24.99
C TYR A 1073 27.10 6.48 -26.14
N HIS A 1074 28.35 6.04 -25.97
CA HIS A 1074 29.38 6.11 -27.02
C HIS A 1074 29.01 5.27 -28.24
N GLU A 1075 28.53 4.03 -28.06
CA GLU A 1075 28.09 3.19 -29.17
C GLU A 1075 26.89 3.78 -29.91
N LEU A 1076 25.90 4.33 -29.18
CA LEU A 1076 24.75 5.00 -29.76
C LEU A 1076 25.17 6.27 -30.52
N ARG A 1077 26.06 7.09 -29.95
CA ARG A 1077 26.56 8.30 -30.58
C ARG A 1077 27.32 7.98 -31.87
N ALA A 1078 28.15 6.94 -31.87
CA ALA A 1078 28.87 6.49 -33.07
C ALA A 1078 27.94 6.00 -34.19
N ALA A 1079 26.80 5.41 -33.83
CA ALA A 1079 25.78 4.97 -34.80
C ALA A 1079 24.84 6.09 -35.27
N THR A 1080 24.83 7.23 -34.57
CA THR A 1080 23.92 8.35 -34.81
C THR A 1080 24.56 9.37 -35.76
N PRO A 1081 23.88 9.81 -36.84
CA PRO A 1081 24.33 10.92 -37.67
C PRO A 1081 24.56 12.20 -36.86
N ASP A 1082 25.56 13.00 -37.24
CA ASP A 1082 25.90 14.25 -36.55
C ASP A 1082 24.70 15.20 -36.38
N SER A 1083 23.79 15.23 -37.36
CA SER A 1083 22.56 16.03 -37.31
C SER A 1083 21.59 15.64 -36.20
N LEU A 1084 21.71 14.43 -35.65
CA LEU A 1084 20.86 13.89 -34.58
C LEU A 1084 21.60 13.76 -33.23
N HIS A 1085 22.89 14.12 -33.14
CA HIS A 1085 23.61 14.15 -31.87
C HIS A 1085 22.94 15.04 -30.81
N PRO A 1086 22.36 16.23 -31.15
CA PRO A 1086 21.65 17.03 -30.16
C PRO A 1086 20.44 16.29 -29.54
N LEU A 1087 19.68 15.54 -30.36
CA LEU A 1087 18.56 14.73 -29.88
C LEU A 1087 19.05 13.66 -28.90
N LEU A 1088 20.16 12.99 -29.22
CA LEU A 1088 20.74 11.97 -28.35
C LEU A 1088 21.19 12.57 -27.00
N ALA A 1089 21.82 13.74 -27.01
CA ALA A 1089 22.17 14.46 -25.78
C ALA A 1089 20.92 14.86 -24.96
N ASP A 1090 19.87 15.33 -25.62
CA ASP A 1090 18.63 15.74 -24.96
C ASP A 1090 17.88 14.54 -24.33
N LEU A 1091 17.95 13.36 -24.94
CA LEU A 1091 17.32 12.13 -24.42
C LEU A 1091 18.09 11.51 -23.23
N PHE A 1092 19.42 11.52 -23.28
CA PHE A 1092 20.27 10.75 -22.35
C PHE A 1092 21.05 11.62 -21.35
N GLU A 1093 21.75 12.65 -21.83
CA GLU A 1093 22.62 13.51 -21.00
C GLU A 1093 21.82 14.54 -20.20
N ARG A 1094 20.61 14.88 -20.66
CA ARG A 1094 19.78 15.94 -20.10
C ARG A 1094 18.39 15.43 -19.70
N ASN A 1095 17.75 16.22 -18.87
CA ASN A 1095 16.32 16.13 -18.60
C ASN A 1095 15.58 17.10 -19.50
N ALA A 1096 15.71 16.90 -20.82
CA ALA A 1096 15.01 17.71 -21.80
C ALA A 1096 13.54 17.26 -21.93
N TYR A 1097 12.65 18.23 -22.04
CA TYR A 1097 11.22 18.06 -22.26
C TYR A 1097 10.79 18.99 -23.39
N TRP A 1098 9.91 18.49 -24.24
CA TRP A 1098 9.29 19.26 -25.31
C TRP A 1098 7.90 19.73 -24.86
N GLN A 1099 7.44 20.83 -25.46
CA GLN A 1099 6.06 21.31 -25.39
C GLN A 1099 5.65 21.61 -26.83
N LEU A 1100 4.84 20.73 -27.41
CA LEU A 1100 4.46 20.77 -28.82
C LEU A 1100 2.95 20.91 -28.91
N ALA A 1101 2.47 22.03 -29.43
CA ALA A 1101 1.03 22.26 -29.60
C ALA A 1101 0.71 22.57 -31.05
N THR A 1102 -0.34 21.95 -31.57
CA THR A 1102 -0.98 22.36 -32.83
C THR A 1102 -2.20 23.21 -32.49
N GLU A 1103 -2.04 24.53 -32.53
CA GLU A 1103 -3.10 25.48 -32.18
C GLU A 1103 -4.27 25.41 -33.18
N ARG A 1104 -3.96 25.23 -34.46
CA ARG A 1104 -4.96 25.14 -35.52
C ARG A 1104 -4.46 24.30 -36.70
N ALA A 1105 -5.34 23.46 -37.25
CA ALA A 1105 -5.12 22.81 -38.54
C ALA A 1105 -6.28 23.10 -39.51
N THR A 1106 -5.96 23.57 -40.71
CA THR A 1106 -6.93 23.81 -41.79
C THR A 1106 -6.55 23.05 -43.05
N ALA A 1107 -7.54 22.69 -43.86
CA ALA A 1107 -7.28 22.07 -45.16
C ALA A 1107 -8.12 22.64 -46.30
N GLU A 1108 -7.49 22.73 -47.47
CA GLU A 1108 -8.08 23.20 -48.71
C GLU A 1108 -7.91 22.15 -49.82
N PRO A 1109 -8.97 21.83 -50.58
CA PRO A 1109 -8.84 20.90 -51.71
C PRO A 1109 -8.02 21.54 -52.84
N MET A 1110 -7.13 20.75 -53.45
CA MET A 1110 -6.31 21.12 -54.60
C MET A 1110 -6.78 20.43 -55.88
N ALA A 1111 -6.29 20.89 -57.04
CA ALA A 1111 -6.52 20.21 -58.31
C ALA A 1111 -5.94 18.77 -58.27
N GLY A 1112 -6.65 17.80 -58.85
CA GLY A 1112 -6.22 16.39 -58.89
C GLY A 1112 -6.54 15.57 -57.64
N GLY A 1113 -7.38 16.06 -56.72
CA GLY A 1113 -7.87 15.30 -55.55
C GLY A 1113 -6.97 15.36 -54.30
N ALA A 1114 -5.80 15.99 -54.40
CA ALA A 1114 -4.93 16.28 -53.26
C ALA A 1114 -5.50 17.40 -52.37
N TRP A 1115 -4.99 17.52 -51.15
CA TRP A 1115 -5.36 18.55 -50.19
C TRP A 1115 -4.12 19.27 -49.67
N ARG A 1116 -4.20 20.59 -49.51
CA ARG A 1116 -3.20 21.40 -48.81
C ARG A 1116 -3.62 21.51 -47.35
N VAL A 1117 -2.76 21.09 -46.43
CA VAL A 1117 -2.98 21.20 -44.99
C VAL A 1117 -2.04 22.24 -44.42
N THR A 1118 -2.60 23.23 -43.72
CA THR A 1118 -1.87 24.27 -43.02
C THR A 1118 -2.03 24.08 -41.52
N MET A 1119 -0.92 23.99 -40.80
CA MET A 1119 -0.87 23.85 -39.35
C MET A 1119 -0.19 25.08 -38.75
N ASP A 1120 -0.88 25.78 -37.86
CA ASP A 1120 -0.29 26.76 -36.97
C ASP A 1120 0.13 26.03 -35.69
N VAL A 1121 1.43 25.97 -35.45
CA VAL A 1121 2.02 25.19 -34.36
C VAL A 1121 2.85 26.06 -33.44
N LYS A 1122 2.99 25.63 -32.19
CA LYS A 1122 3.83 26.24 -31.18
C LYS A 1122 4.74 25.18 -30.58
N ALA A 1123 6.03 25.46 -30.54
CA ALA A 1123 7.02 24.52 -30.02
C ALA A 1123 7.94 25.19 -29.01
N ARG A 1124 8.30 24.48 -27.95
CA ARG A 1124 9.24 24.93 -26.93
C ARG A 1124 10.00 23.73 -26.36
N LYS A 1125 11.27 23.94 -26.01
CA LYS A 1125 12.13 22.93 -25.36
C LYS A 1125 12.66 23.48 -24.05
N VAL A 1126 12.58 22.68 -22.99
CA VAL A 1126 13.08 23.03 -21.66
C VAL A 1126 13.94 21.92 -21.10
N VAL A 1127 14.92 22.26 -20.28
CA VAL A 1127 15.64 21.32 -19.43
C VAL A 1127 15.26 21.57 -17.99
N VAL A 1128 15.05 20.50 -17.24
CA VAL A 1128 14.68 20.55 -15.83
C VAL A 1128 15.80 19.94 -15.00
N ASP A 1129 16.37 20.72 -14.08
CA ASP A 1129 17.42 20.21 -13.20
C ASP A 1129 16.86 19.31 -12.06
N SER A 1130 17.75 18.75 -11.23
CA SER A 1130 17.35 17.89 -10.11
C SER A 1130 16.57 18.62 -9.01
N LEU A 1131 16.57 19.96 -9.01
CA LEU A 1131 15.78 20.79 -8.10
C LEU A 1131 14.42 21.15 -8.71
N GLY A 1132 14.17 20.78 -9.98
CA GLY A 1132 12.94 21.11 -10.69
C GLY A 1132 12.94 22.49 -11.34
N ILE A 1133 14.09 23.16 -11.43
CA ILE A 1133 14.22 24.46 -12.11
C ILE A 1133 14.19 24.22 -13.62
N GLU A 1134 13.25 24.88 -14.30
CA GLU A 1134 13.16 24.85 -15.76
C GLU A 1134 14.05 25.93 -16.39
N THR A 1135 14.91 25.52 -17.31
CA THR A 1135 15.66 26.41 -18.19
C THR A 1135 15.24 26.17 -19.62
N GLU A 1136 14.78 27.22 -20.31
CA GLU A 1136 14.42 27.12 -21.72
C GLU A 1136 15.68 26.98 -22.58
N LEU A 1137 15.64 26.05 -23.54
CA LEU A 1137 16.68 25.86 -24.53
C LEU A 1137 16.20 26.31 -25.90
N PRO A 1138 17.09 26.86 -26.75
CA PRO A 1138 16.80 27.03 -28.17
C PRO A 1138 16.36 25.69 -28.77
N MET A 1139 15.25 25.73 -29.49
CA MET A 1139 14.70 24.57 -30.20
C MET A 1139 14.89 24.78 -31.70
N ASP A 1140 15.54 23.81 -32.34
CA ASP A 1140 15.72 23.69 -33.78
C ASP A 1140 15.84 22.20 -34.13
N ASP A 1141 14.82 21.46 -33.71
CA ASP A 1141 14.85 20.00 -33.65
C ASP A 1141 14.08 19.39 -34.83
N LEU A 1142 14.44 18.16 -35.20
CA LEU A 1142 13.62 17.36 -36.10
C LEU A 1142 12.42 16.81 -35.34
N VAL A 1143 11.22 17.17 -35.76
CA VAL A 1143 9.94 16.73 -35.17
C VAL A 1143 9.11 16.06 -36.25
N GLU A 1144 8.52 14.92 -35.94
CA GLU A 1144 7.61 14.24 -36.86
C GLU A 1144 6.35 15.08 -37.07
N ILE A 1145 5.94 15.24 -38.32
CA ILE A 1145 4.65 15.85 -38.67
C ILE A 1145 3.76 14.76 -39.26
N GLY A 1146 2.59 14.59 -38.66
CA GLY A 1146 1.58 13.65 -39.09
C GLY A 1146 0.34 14.33 -39.65
N VAL A 1147 -0.20 13.77 -40.72
CA VAL A 1147 -1.57 14.02 -41.17
C VAL A 1147 -2.26 12.68 -41.37
N GLN A 1148 -3.45 12.52 -40.82
CA GLN A 1148 -4.23 11.28 -40.83
C GLN A 1148 -5.61 11.52 -41.42
N ALA A 1149 -6.15 10.48 -42.07
CA ALA A 1149 -7.55 10.44 -42.50
C ALA A 1149 -8.49 10.21 -41.30
N ALA A 1150 -9.80 10.31 -41.52
CA ALA A 1150 -10.78 9.90 -40.53
C ALA A 1150 -10.80 8.37 -40.40
N GLY A 1151 -10.73 7.84 -39.16
CA GLY A 1151 -10.95 6.43 -38.87
C GLY A 1151 -12.42 6.13 -38.56
N ARG A 1152 -12.69 4.91 -38.06
CA ARG A 1152 -14.01 4.51 -37.56
C ARG A 1152 -14.18 5.02 -36.13
N ASP A 1153 -15.40 5.42 -35.76
CA ASP A 1153 -15.79 5.78 -34.40
C ASP A 1153 -14.91 6.85 -33.70
N GLY A 1154 -14.35 7.78 -34.47
CA GLY A 1154 -13.52 8.87 -33.96
C GLY A 1154 -12.03 8.51 -33.74
N GLU A 1155 -11.61 7.28 -34.05
CA GLU A 1155 -10.21 6.90 -34.04
C GLU A 1155 -9.42 7.54 -35.21
N PRO A 1156 -8.11 7.76 -35.05
CA PRO A 1156 -7.25 8.21 -36.15
C PRO A 1156 -7.21 7.17 -37.28
N GLY A 1157 -7.47 7.63 -38.51
CA GLY A 1157 -7.43 6.78 -39.72
C GLY A 1157 -6.01 6.60 -40.27
N ALA A 1158 -5.92 6.02 -41.48
CA ALA A 1158 -4.64 5.77 -42.14
C ALA A 1158 -3.79 7.05 -42.29
N PRO A 1159 -2.46 6.97 -42.11
CA PRO A 1159 -1.57 8.13 -42.25
C PRO A 1159 -1.52 8.57 -43.72
N LEU A 1160 -1.85 9.83 -43.97
CA LEU A 1160 -1.78 10.48 -45.28
C LEU A 1160 -0.42 11.16 -45.50
N TYR A 1161 0.22 11.58 -44.41
CA TYR A 1161 1.54 12.18 -44.42
C TYR A 1161 2.24 11.88 -43.09
N ARG A 1162 3.51 11.48 -43.16
CA ARG A 1162 4.36 11.33 -41.98
C ARG A 1162 5.82 11.53 -42.37
N ARG A 1163 6.41 12.67 -41.98
CA ARG A 1163 7.83 12.99 -42.24
C ARG A 1163 8.40 13.84 -41.11
N LEU A 1164 9.71 13.75 -40.90
CA LEU A 1164 10.44 14.65 -40.01
C LEU A 1164 10.60 16.02 -40.66
N HIS A 1165 10.29 17.07 -39.90
CA HIS A 1165 10.50 18.46 -40.27
C HIS A 1165 11.33 19.17 -39.22
N ARG A 1166 12.10 20.17 -39.63
CA ARG A 1166 12.85 21.00 -38.71
C ARG A 1166 11.91 22.05 -38.09
N VAL A 1167 11.74 22.00 -36.77
CA VAL A 1167 10.81 22.84 -36.01
C VAL A 1167 11.59 23.74 -35.07
N ARG A 1168 11.33 25.05 -35.16
CA ARG A 1168 11.97 26.08 -34.34
C ARG A 1168 11.10 26.44 -33.15
N GLY A 1169 11.72 26.92 -32.08
CA GLY A 1169 11.02 27.43 -30.90
C GLY A 1169 10.12 28.63 -31.24
N GLY A 1170 8.99 28.73 -30.56
CA GLY A 1170 7.97 29.75 -30.78
C GLY A 1170 6.83 29.26 -31.68
N THR A 1171 6.11 30.21 -32.27
CA THR A 1171 5.00 29.92 -33.19
C THR A 1171 5.49 29.89 -34.63
N GLN A 1172 5.02 28.90 -35.40
CA GLN A 1172 5.36 28.76 -36.80
C GLN A 1172 4.25 28.08 -37.60
N ARG A 1173 4.21 28.38 -38.90
CA ARG A 1173 3.24 27.81 -39.84
C ARG A 1173 3.89 26.75 -40.70
N ILE A 1174 3.27 25.57 -40.77
CA ILE A 1174 3.74 24.45 -41.57
C ILE A 1174 2.68 24.06 -42.58
N VAL A 1175 3.07 23.92 -43.85
CA VAL A 1175 2.17 23.58 -44.95
C VAL A 1175 2.64 22.30 -45.62
N VAL A 1176 1.74 21.32 -45.73
CA VAL A 1176 2.00 20.03 -46.39
C VAL A 1176 0.90 19.69 -47.39
N THR A 1177 1.23 18.91 -48.41
CA THR A 1177 0.26 18.41 -49.39
C THR A 1177 0.05 16.92 -49.17
N VAL A 1178 -1.22 16.52 -49.13
CA VAL A 1178 -1.65 15.14 -48.83
C VAL A 1178 -2.58 14.59 -49.93
N PRO A 1179 -2.58 13.27 -50.19
CA PRO A 1179 -3.28 12.71 -51.36
C PRO A 1179 -4.79 12.54 -51.17
N ALA A 1180 -5.31 12.66 -49.94
CA ALA A 1180 -6.71 12.46 -49.63
C ALA A 1180 -7.19 13.43 -48.54
N ARG A 1181 -8.50 13.44 -48.26
CA ARG A 1181 -9.09 14.37 -47.28
C ARG A 1181 -8.52 14.11 -45.87
N PRO A 1182 -7.87 15.11 -45.25
CA PRO A 1182 -7.34 14.99 -43.90
C PRO A 1182 -8.44 15.15 -42.84
N ALA A 1183 -8.25 14.51 -41.70
CA ALA A 1183 -9.12 14.66 -40.53
C ALA A 1183 -8.35 15.16 -39.30
N ARG A 1184 -7.09 14.74 -39.14
CA ARG A 1184 -6.21 15.15 -38.04
C ARG A 1184 -4.83 15.50 -38.53
N ALA A 1185 -4.21 16.52 -37.94
CA ALA A 1185 -2.86 16.93 -38.29
C ALA A 1185 -2.13 17.56 -37.09
N GLY A 1186 -0.81 17.39 -37.02
CA GLY A 1186 -0.01 18.04 -35.99
C GLY A 1186 1.43 17.56 -35.85
N LEU A 1187 2.04 17.95 -34.74
CA LEU A 1187 3.41 17.65 -34.34
C LEU A 1187 3.47 16.36 -33.50
N ASP A 1188 4.52 15.58 -33.68
CA ASP A 1188 4.82 14.35 -32.94
C ASP A 1188 3.58 13.49 -32.61
N PRO A 1189 2.84 13.02 -33.65
CA PRO A 1189 1.58 12.29 -33.47
C PRO A 1189 1.75 10.93 -32.80
N ARG A 1190 2.99 10.43 -32.69
CA ARG A 1190 3.34 9.16 -32.04
C ARG A 1190 3.97 9.35 -30.66
N HIS A 1191 4.10 10.60 -30.21
CA HIS A 1191 4.69 10.99 -28.92
C HIS A 1191 6.10 10.40 -28.72
N LEU A 1192 6.95 10.50 -29.76
CA LEU A 1192 8.34 10.04 -29.72
C LEU A 1192 9.18 10.92 -28.81
N LEU A 1193 8.90 12.22 -28.77
CA LEU A 1193 9.56 13.16 -27.89
C LEU A 1193 8.88 13.14 -26.52
N ILE A 1194 9.66 13.45 -25.48
CA ILE A 1194 9.17 13.48 -24.10
C ILE A 1194 8.40 14.79 -23.89
N ASP A 1195 7.12 14.77 -24.31
CA ASP A 1195 6.17 15.86 -24.11
C ASP A 1195 5.37 15.66 -22.82
N VAL A 1196 5.19 16.73 -22.05
CA VAL A 1196 4.39 16.74 -20.81
C VAL A 1196 2.91 17.04 -21.04
N GLY A 1197 2.55 17.56 -22.22
CA GLY A 1197 1.19 17.88 -22.61
C GLY A 1197 0.79 17.25 -23.94
N PRO A 1198 0.97 15.93 -24.17
CA PRO A 1198 0.81 15.32 -25.50
C PRO A 1198 -0.61 15.45 -26.12
N GLY A 1199 -1.60 15.92 -25.36
CA GLY A 1199 -2.99 16.02 -25.79
C GLY A 1199 -3.27 17.13 -26.82
N ASP A 1200 -2.39 18.13 -26.95
CA ASP A 1200 -2.53 19.22 -27.93
C ASP A 1200 -1.54 19.12 -29.10
N ASN A 1201 -0.72 18.06 -29.14
CA ASN A 1201 0.18 17.74 -30.25
C ASN A 1201 -0.53 17.71 -31.61
N VAL A 1202 -1.77 17.20 -31.65
CA VAL A 1202 -2.56 17.00 -32.87
C VAL A 1202 -3.93 17.66 -32.74
N SER A 1203 -4.38 18.33 -33.81
CA SER A 1203 -5.66 19.01 -33.88
C SER A 1203 -6.54 18.43 -35.00
N ASP A 1204 -7.86 18.53 -34.83
CA ASP A 1204 -8.82 18.18 -35.87
C ASP A 1204 -8.74 19.22 -37.00
N VAL A 1205 -8.76 18.74 -38.23
CA VAL A 1205 -8.56 19.56 -39.42
C VAL A 1205 -9.88 20.17 -39.86
N THR A 1206 -9.94 21.51 -39.84
CA THR A 1206 -11.11 22.25 -40.34
C THR A 1206 -10.98 22.51 -41.84
N THR A 1207 -11.92 22.01 -42.63
CA THR A 1207 -11.97 22.32 -44.07
C THR A 1207 -12.60 23.68 -44.28
N GLY A 1208 -11.90 24.60 -44.94
CA GLY A 1208 -12.49 25.87 -45.35
C GLY A 1208 -13.64 25.62 -46.31
N ALA A 1209 -14.86 26.08 -45.97
CA ALA A 1209 -15.92 26.19 -46.95
C ALA A 1209 -15.43 27.14 -48.05
N ARG A 1210 -15.53 26.75 -49.32
CA ARG A 1210 -15.30 27.68 -50.43
C ARG A 1210 -16.20 28.91 -50.21
N PRO A 1211 -15.69 30.14 -50.35
CA PRO A 1211 -16.55 31.31 -50.46
C PRO A 1211 -17.50 31.19 -51.65
#